data_AF-A0A0K0EMS5-F1
#
_entry.id   AF-A0A0K0EMS5-F1
#
_cell.length_a   1.000
_cell.length_b   1.000
_cell.length_c   1.000
_cell.angle_alpha   90.00
_cell.angle_beta   90.00
_cell.angle_gamma   90.00
#
_symmetry.space_group_name_H-M   'P 1'
#
loop_
_entity.id
_entity.type
_entity.pdbx_description
1 polymer ?
#
loop_
_entity_poly.entity_id
_entity_poly.type
_entity_poly.pdbx_seq_one_letter_code
_entity_poly.pdbx_strand_id
1 'polypeptide(L)'
;MPDIEINDNESNDNESNDDETNENITEEAFDSNILQLFDVKNLTQNAFLLGVQAYLMLEPYHLDFYSYIQYSEIVYAFKRFTDLELNNNESNIQQGRLFTTKYINGMGNKSYYYLCNQANKNMNNIFRSHTPEEKVRSYLGRSDVTSMGKNKFGMYVVEICKKLQIEKIYSDHHVQNICYQYLPVKTKSGELMFIDENNYAHHYSEARRCTGFVDEELSTKAYYRNKIENESYYDLFINWIIKKLHLNNPKLKIGWWSFNMLTMYLMVSKTKDEIIISKMKYFIIFFYFLTYFVKVNGCRSNKYDIESLDSGNIDPVVASKGLNEYVDINVDPCEDFYQFTCGKWIESIKERKDYNSTENYSIRELKFNDFVLDIMSKKIKTNSRALKKIIEMEEKCEMLKDQVKKENCTNLVKDFRKYAFATIFINERLRDKEVKYGLNVSTLIFNKLKEEFKLLIDEKKDIFDENSRKNLLKKLSKLKFDMKGTIEKIYDTVEMEKCYSYLKTSVDDDAYKMFEYLENLKSSNISFTKNIKDKNDYENNCLFYITRHGNNFTKYAGFNAFYNHEQNVMAITTEVLREPIYHKNYPLSFLYSGVGYIIGHEMLHAFESEGIMYDENGKNGTIIITSESKKKFKNKTDCFEKQYSNAKEPNTNLKVKGNLTLDENLADNGSIKIAHRAYMKYLESIGRSEPKIPGFESFTNEQLFFISFGRTWCSVLSNNSIEHRIENDVHSPGNIRLKVTLANYKPFSKAFNCKLGSKMNPSDKCELWLN
;
A
#
# COMPACT_ATOMS: atom_id res chain seq x y z
N MET A 1 -61.11 -2.70 -29.53
CA MET A 1 -61.75 -2.67 -30.87
C MET A 1 -60.67 -2.96 -31.89
N PRO A 2 -60.94 -3.87 -32.84
CA PRO A 2 -60.57 -5.26 -32.61
C PRO A 2 -59.87 -5.91 -33.83
N ASP A 3 -59.46 -7.17 -33.66
CA ASP A 3 -59.64 -8.28 -34.61
C ASP A 3 -58.78 -8.34 -35.90
N ILE A 4 -57.98 -9.40 -36.07
CA ILE A 4 -58.28 -10.68 -36.79
C ILE A 4 -57.52 -10.63 -38.14
N GLU A 5 -56.94 -11.65 -38.76
CA GLU A 5 -56.56 -13.04 -38.55
C GLU A 5 -56.17 -13.54 -39.97
N ILE A 6 -55.60 -14.75 -40.09
CA ILE A 6 -55.57 -15.64 -41.29
C ILE A 6 -54.48 -15.33 -42.34
N ASN A 7 -53.81 -16.29 -43.00
CA ASN A 7 -53.37 -17.68 -42.76
C ASN A 7 -52.71 -18.15 -44.10
N ASP A 8 -51.95 -19.24 -44.01
CA ASP A 8 -51.83 -20.34 -44.99
C ASP A 8 -50.74 -20.39 -46.10
N ASN A 9 -49.88 -21.41 -45.90
CA ASN A 9 -49.57 -22.59 -46.75
C ASN A 9 -48.48 -22.48 -47.84
N GLU A 10 -47.38 -23.25 -47.68
CA GLU A 10 -47.06 -24.58 -48.29
C GLU A 10 -46.69 -24.45 -49.78
N SER A 11 -45.83 -25.22 -50.44
CA SER A 11 -44.72 -26.16 -50.20
C SER A 11 -44.20 -26.54 -51.62
N ASN A 12 -42.96 -27.02 -51.77
CA ASN A 12 -42.51 -28.11 -52.68
C ASN A 12 -41.13 -27.91 -53.36
N ASP A 13 -40.25 -28.86 -53.03
CA ASP A 13 -39.48 -29.77 -53.90
C ASP A 13 -38.36 -29.28 -54.86
N ASN A 14 -37.12 -29.56 -54.41
CA ASN A 14 -36.14 -30.56 -54.91
C ASN A 14 -35.55 -30.59 -56.34
N GLU A 15 -34.29 -31.04 -56.34
CA GLU A 15 -33.41 -31.60 -57.40
C GLU A 15 -32.57 -30.62 -58.25
N SER A 16 -31.30 -30.87 -58.61
CA SER A 16 -30.13 -31.61 -58.08
C SER A 16 -29.02 -31.58 -59.17
N ASN A 17 -27.75 -31.67 -58.74
CA ASN A 17 -26.53 -32.12 -59.44
C ASN A 17 -25.86 -31.15 -60.44
N ASP A 18 -24.54 -31.13 -60.65
CA ASP A 18 -23.26 -31.53 -60.01
C ASP A 18 -22.22 -31.02 -61.07
N ASP A 19 -20.97 -30.63 -60.83
CA ASP A 19 -19.79 -31.41 -60.39
C ASP A 19 -18.58 -30.44 -60.62
N GLU A 20 -17.59 -30.25 -59.74
CA GLU A 20 -16.28 -30.95 -59.59
C GLU A 20 -15.26 -29.81 -59.28
N THR A 21 -14.18 -29.87 -58.48
CA THR A 21 -13.37 -30.93 -57.85
C THR A 21 -12.43 -30.31 -56.78
N ASN A 22 -12.13 -31.09 -55.72
CA ASN A 22 -10.86 -31.26 -54.96
C ASN A 22 -10.14 -30.02 -54.33
N GLU A 23 -9.57 -30.04 -53.13
CA GLU A 23 -8.96 -31.12 -52.33
C GLU A 23 -8.65 -30.58 -50.89
N ASN A 24 -8.80 -31.45 -49.89
CA ASN A 24 -8.09 -31.46 -48.59
C ASN A 24 -8.19 -30.24 -47.64
N ILE A 25 -9.18 -30.26 -46.74
CA ILE A 25 -9.04 -29.67 -45.39
C ILE A 25 -8.54 -30.80 -44.48
N THR A 26 -7.22 -30.87 -44.27
CA THR A 26 -6.64 -31.71 -43.23
C THR A 26 -6.83 -31.06 -41.86
N GLU A 27 -7.36 -31.84 -40.94
CA GLU A 27 -7.23 -31.69 -39.48
C GLU A 27 -5.77 -31.40 -39.10
N GLU A 28 -5.49 -30.21 -38.55
CA GLU A 28 -4.49 -29.93 -37.50
C GLU A 28 -4.21 -28.41 -37.39
N ALA A 29 -5.06 -27.71 -36.61
CA ALA A 29 -4.67 -26.57 -35.76
C ALA A 29 -5.82 -26.17 -34.83
N PHE A 30 -6.53 -27.16 -34.27
CA PHE A 30 -7.26 -26.96 -33.02
C PHE A 30 -6.25 -27.13 -31.89
N ASP A 31 -5.93 -26.05 -31.20
CA ASP A 31 -5.06 -26.07 -30.03
C ASP A 31 -5.68 -26.96 -28.94
N SER A 32 -4.99 -28.04 -28.59
CA SER A 32 -5.41 -29.04 -27.60
C SER A 32 -5.52 -28.48 -26.17
N ASN A 33 -5.18 -27.20 -25.97
CA ASN A 33 -5.38 -26.49 -24.71
C ASN A 33 -6.79 -25.88 -24.54
N ILE A 34 -7.57 -25.70 -25.62
CA ILE A 34 -8.94 -25.16 -25.52
C ILE A 34 -9.92 -26.24 -25.04
N LEU A 35 -9.69 -27.51 -25.38
CA LEU A 35 -10.53 -28.62 -24.93
C LEU A 35 -10.28 -29.02 -23.47
N GLN A 36 -9.13 -28.64 -22.89
CA GLN A 36 -8.88 -28.81 -21.45
C GLN A 36 -9.67 -27.80 -20.56
N LEU A 37 -10.25 -26.75 -21.15
CA LEU A 37 -11.05 -25.74 -20.43
C LEU A 37 -12.54 -26.11 -20.26
N PHE A 38 -13.00 -27.18 -20.92
CA PHE A 38 -14.38 -27.65 -20.89
C PHE A 38 -14.59 -28.84 -19.94
N ASP A 39 -13.95 -28.81 -18.76
CA ASP A 39 -14.44 -29.60 -17.64
C ASP A 39 -15.84 -29.09 -17.28
N VAL A 40 -16.81 -30.00 -17.19
CA VAL A 40 -18.26 -29.73 -17.14
C VAL A 40 -18.64 -28.80 -15.96
N LYS A 41 -17.76 -28.63 -14.98
CA LYS A 41 -17.89 -27.67 -13.87
C LYS A 41 -17.54 -26.20 -14.20
N ASN A 42 -16.71 -25.94 -15.21
CA ASN A 42 -16.20 -24.59 -15.55
C ASN A 42 -16.93 -23.91 -16.72
N LEU A 43 -17.80 -24.64 -17.41
CA LEU A 43 -18.54 -24.13 -18.58
C LEU A 43 -19.32 -22.84 -18.24
N THR A 44 -19.92 -22.78 -17.05
CA THR A 44 -20.81 -21.68 -16.65
C THR A 44 -20.08 -20.35 -16.43
N GLN A 45 -18.88 -20.37 -15.85
CA GLN A 45 -18.14 -19.14 -15.56
C GLN A 45 -17.50 -18.54 -16.81
N ASN A 46 -16.95 -19.38 -17.67
CA ASN A 46 -16.35 -18.95 -18.93
C ASN A 46 -17.41 -18.51 -19.95
N ALA A 47 -18.55 -19.21 -20.03
CA ALA A 47 -19.66 -18.81 -20.87
C ALA A 47 -20.28 -17.48 -20.40
N PHE A 48 -20.34 -17.24 -19.08
CA PHE A 48 -20.76 -15.93 -18.54
C PHE A 48 -19.77 -14.80 -18.92
N LEU A 49 -18.46 -15.03 -18.83
CA LEU A 49 -17.45 -14.04 -19.21
C LEU A 49 -17.52 -13.69 -20.70
N LEU A 50 -17.76 -14.68 -21.56
CA LEU A 50 -17.99 -14.48 -22.99
C LEU A 50 -19.30 -13.71 -23.25
N GLY A 51 -20.36 -13.99 -22.49
CA GLY A 51 -21.60 -13.22 -22.55
C GLY A 51 -21.43 -11.77 -22.12
N VAL A 52 -20.66 -11.49 -21.06
CA VAL A 52 -20.31 -10.13 -20.64
C VAL A 52 -19.46 -9.42 -21.69
N GLN A 53 -18.50 -10.12 -22.29
CA GLN A 53 -17.67 -9.57 -23.37
C GLN A 53 -18.52 -9.23 -24.60
N ALA A 54 -19.44 -10.12 -25.00
CA ALA A 54 -20.37 -9.87 -26.09
C ALA A 54 -21.29 -8.68 -25.77
N TYR A 55 -21.85 -8.61 -24.57
CA TYR A 55 -22.70 -7.48 -24.15
C TYR A 55 -21.94 -6.15 -24.16
N LEU A 56 -20.71 -6.10 -23.61
CA LEU A 56 -19.88 -4.89 -23.62
C LEU A 56 -19.41 -4.49 -25.03
N MET A 57 -19.27 -5.46 -25.95
CA MET A 57 -18.98 -5.19 -27.37
C MET A 57 -20.19 -4.60 -28.11
N LEU A 58 -21.41 -4.96 -27.70
CA LEU A 58 -22.66 -4.52 -28.33
C LEU A 58 -23.17 -3.19 -27.76
N GLU A 59 -23.00 -2.96 -26.46
CA GLU A 59 -23.51 -1.79 -25.70
C GLU A 59 -22.37 -1.01 -24.99
N PRO A 60 -21.38 -0.45 -25.71
CA PRO A 60 -20.14 0.06 -25.11
C PRO A 60 -20.25 1.41 -24.36
N TYR A 61 -21.44 2.02 -24.25
CA TYR A 61 -21.60 3.42 -23.80
C TYR A 61 -22.18 3.62 -22.38
N HIS A 62 -22.47 2.57 -21.61
CA HIS A 62 -23.04 2.71 -20.26
C HIS A 62 -22.03 2.38 -19.15
N LEU A 63 -21.25 3.37 -18.73
CA LEU A 63 -20.25 3.25 -17.65
C LEU A 63 -20.73 3.95 -16.37
N ASP A 64 -21.76 3.38 -15.73
CA ASP A 64 -21.95 3.46 -14.28
C ASP A 64 -22.01 2.02 -13.73
N PHE A 65 -20.86 1.51 -13.32
CA PHE A 65 -20.60 0.07 -13.16
C PHE A 65 -21.35 -0.61 -11.99
N TYR A 66 -21.82 0.17 -11.02
CA TYR A 66 -22.32 -0.42 -9.78
C TYR A 66 -23.76 -0.94 -9.88
N SER A 67 -24.59 -0.42 -10.80
CA SER A 67 -26.05 -0.61 -10.77
C SER A 67 -26.71 -1.29 -11.98
N TYR A 68 -26.05 -1.42 -13.14
CA TYR A 68 -26.79 -1.71 -14.40
C TYR A 68 -26.42 -2.95 -15.21
N ILE A 69 -25.54 -3.85 -14.76
CA ILE A 69 -25.30 -5.11 -15.48
C ILE A 69 -26.50 -6.05 -15.24
N GLN A 70 -27.50 -6.02 -16.13
CA GLN A 70 -28.66 -6.89 -16.05
C GLN A 70 -28.38 -8.26 -16.70
N TYR A 71 -28.63 -9.31 -15.92
CA TYR A 71 -28.33 -10.69 -16.31
C TYR A 71 -29.12 -11.15 -17.56
N SER A 72 -30.39 -10.74 -17.68
CA SER A 72 -31.27 -11.08 -18.80
C SER A 72 -30.68 -10.66 -20.15
N GLU A 73 -30.06 -9.49 -20.21
CA GLU A 73 -29.49 -8.94 -21.44
C GLU A 73 -28.21 -9.68 -21.88
N ILE A 74 -27.39 -10.09 -20.91
CA ILE A 74 -26.19 -10.90 -21.17
C ILE A 74 -26.57 -12.28 -21.69
N VAL A 75 -27.59 -12.91 -21.11
CA VAL A 75 -28.10 -14.21 -21.56
C VAL A 75 -28.68 -14.12 -22.96
N TYR A 76 -29.46 -13.07 -23.22
CA TYR A 76 -30.03 -12.82 -24.54
C TYR A 76 -28.95 -12.60 -25.60
N ALA A 77 -27.95 -11.76 -25.32
CA ALA A 77 -26.83 -11.53 -26.22
C ALA A 77 -26.04 -12.83 -26.49
N PHE A 78 -25.66 -13.57 -25.44
CA PHE A 78 -24.91 -14.81 -25.60
C PHE A 78 -25.69 -15.85 -26.43
N LYS A 79 -26.96 -16.10 -26.08
CA LYS A 79 -27.83 -17.01 -26.84
C LYS A 79 -27.93 -16.60 -28.30
N ARG A 80 -28.08 -15.31 -28.59
CA ARG A 80 -28.17 -14.80 -29.97
C ARG A 80 -26.90 -15.05 -30.80
N PHE A 81 -25.72 -15.03 -30.19
CA PHE A 81 -24.46 -15.14 -30.92
C PHE A 81 -23.89 -16.56 -30.99
N THR A 82 -24.26 -17.41 -30.05
CA THR A 82 -23.73 -18.78 -29.98
C THR A 82 -24.80 -19.85 -30.12
N ASP A 83 -26.08 -19.48 -30.17
CA ASP A 83 -27.25 -20.38 -30.15
C ASP A 83 -27.31 -21.33 -28.93
N LEU A 84 -26.61 -20.97 -27.84
CA LEU A 84 -26.54 -21.77 -26.61
C LEU A 84 -27.21 -21.05 -25.44
N GLU A 85 -27.97 -21.79 -24.63
CA GLU A 85 -28.56 -21.26 -23.39
C GLU A 85 -27.58 -21.34 -22.20
N LEU A 86 -27.38 -20.22 -21.50
CA LEU A 86 -26.59 -20.17 -20.28
C LEU A 86 -27.39 -20.75 -19.11
N ASN A 87 -26.99 -21.91 -18.58
CA ASN A 87 -27.61 -22.50 -17.40
C ASN A 87 -27.10 -21.85 -16.09
N ASN A 88 -28.00 -21.43 -15.21
CA ASN A 88 -27.72 -20.54 -14.07
C ASN A 88 -26.92 -21.21 -12.93
N ASN A 89 -25.78 -20.63 -12.56
CA ASN A 89 -25.29 -20.66 -11.17
C ASN A 89 -24.92 -19.24 -10.73
N GLU A 90 -25.71 -18.69 -9.81
CA GLU A 90 -25.61 -17.32 -9.27
C GLU A 90 -24.22 -17.02 -8.67
N SER A 91 -23.54 -18.05 -8.14
CA SER A 91 -22.18 -17.95 -7.61
C SER A 91 -21.15 -17.61 -8.70
N ASN A 92 -21.26 -18.21 -9.89
CA ASN A 92 -20.31 -18.00 -10.98
C ASN A 92 -20.49 -16.62 -11.62
N ILE A 93 -21.72 -16.12 -11.63
CA ILE A 93 -22.09 -14.77 -12.06
C ILE A 93 -21.47 -13.71 -11.14
N GLN A 94 -21.57 -13.90 -9.82
CA GLN A 94 -20.92 -12.99 -8.87
C GLN A 94 -19.39 -13.01 -9.01
N GLN A 95 -18.78 -14.18 -9.21
CA GLN A 95 -17.33 -14.26 -9.42
C GLN A 95 -16.87 -13.61 -10.73
N GLY A 96 -17.59 -13.81 -11.84
CA GLY A 96 -17.31 -13.12 -13.10
C GLY A 96 -17.42 -11.60 -12.96
N ARG A 97 -18.47 -11.13 -12.28
CA ARG A 97 -18.65 -9.70 -11.98
C ARG A 97 -17.48 -9.14 -11.16
N LEU A 98 -17.05 -9.85 -10.13
CA LEU A 98 -15.90 -9.46 -9.30
C LEU A 98 -14.59 -9.43 -10.10
N PHE A 99 -14.37 -10.42 -10.96
CA PHE A 99 -13.17 -10.52 -11.80
C PHE A 99 -13.07 -9.36 -12.80
N THR A 100 -14.12 -9.11 -13.58
CA THR A 100 -14.15 -8.03 -14.58
C THR A 100 -14.02 -6.66 -13.92
N THR A 101 -14.71 -6.45 -12.79
CA THR A 101 -14.59 -5.22 -11.99
C THR A 101 -13.15 -4.99 -11.52
N LYS A 102 -12.47 -6.05 -11.03
CA LYS A 102 -11.08 -5.98 -10.58
C LYS A 102 -10.13 -5.63 -11.73
N TYR A 103 -10.35 -6.19 -12.92
CA TYR A 103 -9.48 -5.94 -14.08
C TYR A 103 -9.62 -4.51 -14.61
N ILE A 104 -10.85 -4.02 -14.78
CA ILE A 104 -11.14 -2.67 -15.27
C ILE A 104 -10.65 -1.61 -14.28
N ASN A 105 -10.91 -1.79 -12.97
CA ASN A 105 -10.38 -0.91 -11.93
C ASN A 105 -8.84 -0.93 -11.91
N GLY A 106 -8.22 -2.08 -12.17
CA GLY A 106 -6.77 -2.20 -12.30
C GLY A 106 -6.21 -1.37 -13.45
N MET A 107 -6.87 -1.39 -14.62
CA MET A 107 -6.45 -0.63 -15.80
C MET A 107 -6.67 0.88 -15.61
N GLY A 108 -7.83 1.28 -15.08
CA GLY A 108 -8.14 2.68 -14.75
C GLY A 108 -7.14 3.25 -13.74
N ASN A 109 -6.83 2.50 -12.68
CA ASN A 109 -5.84 2.92 -11.69
C ASN A 109 -4.44 3.07 -12.30
N LYS A 110 -3.98 2.15 -13.15
CA LYS A 110 -2.66 2.26 -13.81
C LYS A 110 -2.55 3.50 -14.70
N SER A 111 -3.56 3.77 -15.51
CA SER A 111 -3.60 4.95 -16.38
C SER A 111 -3.67 6.25 -15.56
N TYR A 112 -4.48 6.27 -14.50
CA TYR A 112 -4.54 7.36 -13.55
C TYR A 112 -3.19 7.63 -12.87
N TYR A 113 -2.53 6.59 -12.36
CA TYR A 113 -1.21 6.69 -11.73
C TYR A 113 -0.14 7.19 -12.70
N TYR A 114 -0.15 6.74 -13.94
CA TYR A 114 0.80 7.18 -14.96
C TYR A 114 0.64 8.69 -15.24
N LEU A 115 -0.59 9.15 -15.50
CA LEU A 115 -0.89 10.55 -15.77
C LEU A 115 -0.62 11.44 -14.56
N CYS A 116 -0.96 10.96 -13.35
CA CYS A 116 -0.72 11.66 -12.09
C CYS A 116 0.79 11.77 -11.78
N ASN A 117 1.58 10.72 -12.03
CA ASN A 117 3.03 10.76 -11.85
C ASN A 117 3.68 11.75 -12.83
N GLN A 118 3.20 11.82 -14.07
CA GLN A 118 3.71 12.78 -15.05
C GLN A 118 3.36 14.23 -14.66
N ALA A 119 2.15 14.47 -14.16
CA ALA A 119 1.74 15.77 -13.63
C ALA A 119 2.54 16.18 -12.38
N ASN A 120 2.73 15.26 -11.42
CA ASN A 120 3.52 15.48 -10.20
C ASN A 120 5.00 15.72 -10.50
N LYS A 121 5.56 15.04 -11.51
CA LYS A 121 6.94 15.29 -11.98
C LYS A 121 7.10 16.70 -12.53
N ASN A 122 6.11 17.19 -13.28
CA ASN A 122 6.12 18.56 -13.80
C ASN A 122 5.96 19.60 -12.68
N MET A 123 5.08 19.36 -11.71
CA MET A 123 4.95 20.20 -10.51
C MET A 123 6.23 20.23 -9.68
N ASN A 124 6.85 19.08 -9.42
CA ASN A 124 8.11 19.00 -8.68
C ASN A 124 9.26 19.75 -9.36
N ASN A 125 9.28 19.79 -10.70
CA ASN A 125 10.25 20.59 -11.44
C ASN A 125 9.99 22.10 -11.30
N ILE A 126 8.74 22.53 -11.11
CA ILE A 126 8.38 23.94 -10.82
C ILE A 126 8.77 24.29 -9.37
N PHE A 127 8.50 23.42 -8.40
CA PHE A 127 8.83 23.66 -6.99
C PHE A 127 10.35 23.71 -6.73
N ARG A 128 11.14 22.97 -7.50
CA ARG A 128 12.62 23.00 -7.45
C ARG A 128 13.27 24.18 -8.20
N SER A 129 12.48 24.98 -8.92
CA SER A 129 12.97 26.17 -9.62
C SER A 129 13.06 27.35 -8.65
N HIS A 130 14.19 28.06 -8.63
CA HIS A 130 14.49 29.04 -7.57
C HIS A 130 14.07 30.46 -7.97
N THR A 131 14.09 30.78 -9.27
CA THR A 131 13.75 32.11 -9.79
C THR A 131 12.37 32.16 -10.46
N PRO A 132 11.72 33.34 -10.49
CA PRO A 132 10.50 33.58 -11.27
C PRO A 132 10.62 33.16 -12.74
N GLU A 133 11.75 33.45 -13.40
CA GLU A 133 11.99 33.04 -14.78
C GLU A 133 12.02 31.51 -14.93
N GLU A 134 12.72 30.80 -14.04
CA GLU A 134 12.81 29.33 -14.09
C GLU A 134 11.44 28.69 -13.86
N LYS A 135 10.63 29.23 -12.95
CA LYS A 135 9.26 28.74 -12.71
C LYS A 135 8.38 28.89 -13.93
N VAL A 136 8.44 30.05 -14.60
CA VAL A 136 7.68 30.32 -15.83
C VAL A 136 8.15 29.42 -16.98
N ARG A 137 9.47 29.25 -17.17
CA ARG A 137 10.04 28.37 -18.20
C ARG A 137 9.71 26.89 -17.96
N SER A 138 9.76 26.45 -16.70
CA SER A 138 9.42 25.10 -16.29
C SER A 138 7.92 24.81 -16.48
N TYR A 139 7.05 25.78 -16.19
CA TYR A 139 5.60 25.68 -16.42
C TYR A 139 5.22 25.69 -17.90
N LEU A 140 5.80 26.59 -18.70
CA LEU A 140 5.48 26.73 -20.12
C LEU A 140 6.24 25.74 -21.02
N GLY A 141 7.23 25.02 -20.47
CA GLY A 141 8.07 24.08 -21.22
C GLY A 141 8.95 24.75 -22.28
N ARG A 142 9.20 26.05 -22.16
CA ARG A 142 9.88 26.88 -23.16
C ARG A 142 11.05 27.64 -22.55
N SER A 143 12.21 27.56 -23.19
CA SER A 143 13.45 28.19 -22.71
C SER A 143 13.63 29.63 -23.17
N ASP A 144 12.87 30.08 -24.16
CA ASP A 144 12.98 31.36 -24.85
C ASP A 144 12.08 32.46 -24.27
N VAL A 145 11.46 32.19 -23.12
CA VAL A 145 10.56 33.11 -22.42
C VAL A 145 11.32 33.85 -21.31
N THR A 146 11.11 35.16 -21.21
CA THR A 146 11.61 35.98 -20.10
C THR A 146 10.44 36.46 -19.24
N SER A 147 10.55 36.31 -17.91
CA SER A 147 9.53 36.79 -16.96
C SER A 147 9.84 38.23 -16.59
N MET A 148 8.85 39.12 -16.65
CA MET A 148 8.96 40.51 -16.22
C MET A 148 8.51 40.72 -14.76
N GLY A 149 8.31 39.62 -14.02
CA GLY A 149 7.78 39.64 -12.66
C GLY A 149 6.25 39.53 -12.59
N LYS A 150 5.69 39.70 -11.38
CA LYS A 150 4.24 39.64 -11.14
C LYS A 150 3.62 41.03 -11.28
N ASN A 151 2.49 41.12 -11.97
CA ASN A 151 1.69 42.34 -12.00
C ASN A 151 0.97 42.58 -10.66
N LYS A 152 0.25 43.70 -10.53
CA LYS A 152 -0.50 44.09 -9.32
C LYS A 152 -1.56 43.10 -8.86
N PHE A 153 -1.92 42.12 -9.70
CA PHE A 153 -2.86 41.05 -9.39
C PHE A 153 -2.15 39.72 -9.06
N GLY A 154 -0.82 39.73 -8.95
CA GLY A 154 -0.02 38.55 -8.62
C GLY A 154 0.27 37.61 -9.79
N MET A 155 -0.09 37.98 -11.03
CA MET A 155 0.11 37.15 -12.23
C MET A 155 1.46 37.45 -12.91
N TYR A 156 2.19 36.42 -13.34
CA TYR A 156 3.46 36.59 -14.05
C TYR A 156 3.24 37.18 -15.46
N VAL A 157 4.03 38.20 -15.81
CA VAL A 157 4.05 38.84 -17.14
C VAL A 157 5.25 38.29 -17.92
N VAL A 158 5.06 37.93 -19.20
CA VAL A 158 6.10 37.29 -20.02
C VAL A 158 6.35 38.00 -21.36
N GLU A 159 7.60 38.05 -21.80
CA GLU A 159 8.02 38.61 -23.09
C GLU A 159 8.76 37.55 -23.92
N ILE A 160 8.45 37.48 -25.22
CA ILE A 160 9.07 36.56 -26.20
C ILE A 160 9.23 37.33 -27.52
N CYS A 161 10.44 37.67 -27.96
CA CYS A 161 10.81 37.93 -29.38
C CYS A 161 12.28 38.38 -29.53
N LYS A 162 12.94 38.02 -30.65
CA LYS A 162 14.24 38.58 -31.06
C LYS A 162 14.24 38.92 -32.56
N LYS A 163 14.82 40.08 -32.92
CA LYS A 163 14.85 40.61 -34.30
C LYS A 163 16.00 39.99 -35.11
N LEU A 164 15.72 39.50 -36.31
CA LEU A 164 16.69 38.83 -37.19
C LEU A 164 17.34 39.82 -38.17
N GLN A 165 18.63 39.63 -38.46
CA GLN A 165 19.36 40.40 -39.48
C GLN A 165 19.52 39.56 -40.74
N ILE A 166 18.79 39.92 -41.80
CA ILE A 166 18.72 39.19 -43.06
C ILE A 166 19.81 39.70 -44.02
N GLU A 167 20.53 38.77 -44.65
CA GLU A 167 21.51 39.03 -45.73
C GLU A 167 20.84 38.96 -47.10
N LYS A 168 20.01 37.93 -47.33
CA LYS A 168 19.35 37.67 -48.62
C LYS A 168 17.98 37.02 -48.44
N ILE A 169 17.02 37.35 -49.31
CA ILE A 169 15.70 36.72 -49.39
C ILE A 169 15.58 36.05 -50.77
N TYR A 170 15.11 34.80 -50.83
CA TYR A 170 14.92 34.04 -52.07
C TYR A 170 13.44 34.11 -52.48
N SER A 171 13.12 34.75 -53.61
CA SER A 171 11.74 35.10 -54.00
C SER A 171 10.85 33.91 -54.37
N ASP A 172 11.45 32.85 -54.91
CA ASP A 172 10.69 31.84 -55.66
C ASP A 172 10.51 30.54 -54.86
N HIS A 173 10.57 30.66 -53.53
CA HIS A 173 10.46 29.55 -52.59
C HIS A 173 11.44 28.38 -52.84
N HIS A 174 12.48 28.56 -53.65
CA HIS A 174 13.45 27.50 -53.95
C HIS A 174 14.87 28.00 -53.75
N VAL A 175 15.74 27.07 -53.35
CA VAL A 175 17.18 27.27 -53.29
C VAL A 175 17.82 26.07 -53.96
N GLN A 176 18.58 26.30 -55.03
CA GLN A 176 19.11 25.23 -55.90
C GLN A 176 17.98 24.37 -56.49
N ASN A 177 18.03 23.05 -56.33
CA ASN A 177 17.02 22.12 -56.89
C ASN A 177 16.01 21.64 -55.83
N ILE A 178 15.83 22.44 -54.77
CA ILE A 178 14.96 22.14 -53.64
C ILE A 178 13.95 23.29 -53.48
N CYS A 179 12.68 22.92 -53.56
CA CYS A 179 11.53 23.79 -53.41
C CYS A 179 11.02 23.68 -51.98
N TYR A 180 10.86 24.82 -51.31
CA TYR A 180 10.45 24.98 -49.93
C TYR A 180 9.02 25.50 -49.83
N GLN A 181 8.32 25.14 -48.77
CA GLN A 181 6.97 25.66 -48.51
C GLN A 181 6.97 27.12 -48.05
N TYR A 182 7.96 27.53 -47.25
CA TYR A 182 8.11 28.90 -46.73
C TYR A 182 9.28 29.62 -47.38
N LEU A 183 9.21 30.95 -47.38
CA LEU A 183 10.13 31.80 -48.15
C LEU A 183 11.55 31.71 -47.58
N PRO A 184 12.52 31.14 -48.29
CA PRO A 184 13.87 30.98 -47.77
C PRO A 184 14.54 32.35 -47.63
N VAL A 185 15.23 32.56 -46.52
CA VAL A 185 16.04 33.75 -46.24
C VAL A 185 17.37 33.34 -45.65
N LYS A 186 18.46 33.92 -46.15
CA LYS A 186 19.78 33.75 -45.55
C LYS A 186 20.04 34.90 -44.59
N THR A 187 20.36 34.58 -43.34
CA THR A 187 20.74 35.56 -42.32
C THR A 187 22.19 36.02 -42.53
N LYS A 188 22.57 37.16 -41.94
CA LYS A 188 23.97 37.66 -41.99
C LYS A 188 24.99 36.71 -41.35
N SER A 189 24.57 35.82 -40.47
CA SER A 189 25.41 34.74 -39.93
C SER A 189 25.57 33.56 -40.89
N GLY A 190 24.98 33.63 -42.09
CA GLY A 190 25.06 32.62 -43.13
C GLY A 190 24.01 31.50 -43.03
N GLU A 191 23.15 31.55 -42.01
CA GLU A 191 22.13 30.53 -41.76
C GLU A 191 20.92 30.71 -42.67
N LEU A 192 20.47 29.63 -43.30
CA LEU A 192 19.23 29.62 -44.09
C LEU A 192 18.04 29.37 -43.15
N MET A 193 17.14 30.33 -43.09
CA MET A 193 15.87 30.29 -42.37
C MET A 193 14.72 30.42 -43.37
N PHE A 194 13.49 30.25 -42.91
CA PHE A 194 12.31 30.27 -43.78
C PHE A 194 11.23 31.13 -43.15
N ILE A 195 10.81 32.16 -43.86
CA ILE A 195 9.81 33.11 -43.41
C ILE A 195 8.44 32.62 -43.82
N ASP A 196 7.55 32.45 -42.85
CA ASP A 196 6.16 32.15 -43.12
C ASP A 196 5.39 33.40 -43.57
N GLU A 197 4.13 33.20 -43.98
CA GLU A 197 3.23 34.26 -44.41
C GLU A 197 2.96 35.35 -43.36
N ASN A 198 3.30 35.10 -42.08
CA ASN A 198 3.13 36.04 -40.97
C ASN A 198 4.44 36.74 -40.58
N ASN A 199 5.49 36.64 -41.41
CA ASN A 199 6.82 37.20 -41.20
C ASN A 199 7.59 36.62 -40.00
N TYR A 200 7.24 35.42 -39.53
CA TYR A 200 8.04 34.70 -38.55
C TYR A 200 9.07 33.83 -39.24
N ALA A 201 10.29 33.84 -38.71
CA ALA A 201 11.39 33.05 -39.25
C ALA A 201 11.52 31.71 -38.53
N HIS A 202 11.59 30.65 -39.32
CA HIS A 202 11.74 29.28 -38.88
C HIS A 202 13.08 28.73 -39.34
N HIS A 203 13.71 27.85 -38.56
CA HIS A 203 14.94 27.17 -38.99
C HIS A 203 14.67 26.04 -40.00
N TYR A 204 13.41 25.67 -40.21
CA TYR A 204 13.00 24.57 -41.06
C TYR A 204 11.77 24.95 -41.87
N SER A 205 11.71 24.46 -43.10
CA SER A 205 10.54 24.45 -43.97
C SER A 205 10.47 23.09 -44.63
N GLU A 206 9.28 22.60 -44.93
CA GLU A 206 9.14 21.44 -45.81
C GLU A 206 9.84 21.73 -47.13
N ALA A 207 10.60 20.73 -47.59
CA ALA A 207 11.54 20.86 -48.69
C ALA A 207 11.43 19.62 -49.58
N ARG A 208 11.29 19.81 -50.89
CA ARG A 208 11.21 18.71 -51.86
C ARG A 208 12.12 19.00 -53.03
N ARG A 209 12.69 17.94 -53.61
CA ARG A 209 13.42 18.08 -54.88
C ARG A 209 12.40 18.55 -55.92
N CYS A 210 12.73 19.60 -56.67
CA CYS A 210 11.80 20.15 -57.66
C CYS A 210 11.69 19.15 -58.83
N THR A 211 10.86 18.12 -58.71
CA THR A 211 10.69 17.06 -59.71
C THR A 211 9.51 17.36 -60.63
N GLY A 212 9.77 17.46 -61.93
CA GLY A 212 8.74 17.32 -62.96
C GLY A 212 8.16 15.89 -62.95
N PHE A 213 6.87 15.78 -63.26
CA PHE A 213 6.04 14.57 -63.32
C PHE A 213 6.76 13.28 -63.81
N VAL A 214 6.63 12.16 -63.05
CA VAL A 214 6.39 10.73 -63.47
C VAL A 214 6.96 9.68 -62.48
N ASP A 215 6.08 8.72 -62.11
CA ASP A 215 6.18 7.33 -61.60
C ASP A 215 6.95 6.91 -60.32
N GLU A 216 6.19 6.77 -59.22
CA GLU A 216 6.56 6.14 -57.94
C GLU A 216 6.07 4.66 -57.85
N GLU A 217 5.41 4.13 -58.88
CA GLU A 217 4.77 2.80 -58.84
C GLU A 217 5.75 1.62 -59.05
N LEU A 218 6.96 1.88 -59.54
CA LEU A 218 7.94 0.85 -59.91
C LEU A 218 8.98 0.52 -58.83
N SER A 219 9.26 1.42 -57.88
CA SER A 219 10.24 1.17 -56.81
C SER A 219 9.66 0.33 -55.67
N THR A 220 8.36 0.39 -55.45
CA THR A 220 7.69 -0.22 -54.29
C THR A 220 7.47 -1.73 -54.45
N LYS A 221 7.38 -2.24 -55.69
CA LYS A 221 7.09 -3.66 -55.99
C LYS A 221 8.31 -4.59 -55.85
N ALA A 222 9.54 -4.09 -55.77
CA ALA A 222 10.75 -4.92 -55.79
C ALA A 222 11.33 -5.28 -54.41
N TYR A 223 10.96 -4.58 -53.32
CA TYR A 223 11.68 -4.68 -52.05
C TYR A 223 11.02 -5.59 -50.98
N TYR A 224 9.73 -5.93 -51.09
CA TYR A 224 8.98 -6.59 -50.01
C TYR A 224 8.68 -8.09 -50.21
N ARG A 225 9.30 -8.75 -51.19
CA ARG A 225 8.94 -10.14 -51.52
C ARG A 225 9.70 -11.25 -50.82
N ASN A 226 10.50 -11.01 -49.76
CA ASN A 226 11.13 -12.11 -49.02
C ASN A 226 11.44 -11.81 -47.54
N LYS A 227 10.99 -12.71 -46.66
CA LYS A 227 11.26 -12.90 -45.21
C LYS A 227 10.57 -11.95 -44.21
N ILE A 228 9.61 -12.49 -43.45
CA ILE A 228 9.74 -12.89 -42.03
C ILE A 228 8.41 -13.53 -41.58
N GLU A 229 8.48 -14.80 -41.18
CA GLU A 229 7.44 -15.55 -40.49
C GLU A 229 7.54 -15.28 -38.96
N ASN A 230 6.40 -15.27 -38.26
CA ASN A 230 6.21 -15.13 -36.81
C ASN A 230 6.40 -13.74 -36.15
N GLU A 231 5.46 -12.82 -36.40
CA GLU A 231 5.15 -11.72 -35.46
C GLU A 231 3.64 -11.64 -35.21
N SER A 232 3.22 -11.42 -33.96
CA SER A 232 1.81 -11.25 -33.62
C SER A 232 1.27 -9.93 -34.19
N TYR A 233 -0.01 -9.88 -34.57
CA TYR A 233 -0.66 -8.68 -35.09
C TYR A 233 -0.54 -7.46 -34.14
N TYR A 234 -0.41 -7.72 -32.84
CA TYR A 234 -0.18 -6.70 -31.82
C TYR A 234 1.24 -6.10 -31.89
N ASP A 235 2.25 -6.93 -32.15
CA ASP A 235 3.64 -6.47 -32.29
C ASP A 235 3.84 -5.72 -33.61
N LEU A 236 3.17 -6.15 -34.69
CA LEU A 236 3.16 -5.42 -35.98
C LEU A 236 2.48 -4.05 -35.84
N PHE A 237 1.38 -3.95 -35.10
CA PHE A 237 0.68 -2.67 -34.89
C PHE A 237 1.48 -1.70 -34.01
N ILE A 238 2.05 -2.18 -32.91
CA ILE A 238 2.88 -1.37 -32.01
C ILE A 238 4.20 -0.97 -32.68
N ASN A 239 4.87 -1.90 -33.39
CA ASN A 239 6.09 -1.58 -34.12
C ASN A 239 5.84 -0.68 -35.33
N TRP A 240 4.68 -0.77 -35.99
CA TRP A 240 4.27 0.17 -37.05
C TRP A 240 4.07 1.58 -36.49
N ILE A 241 3.40 1.72 -35.33
CA ILE A 241 3.23 3.01 -34.63
C ILE A 241 4.58 3.58 -34.19
N ILE A 242 5.46 2.76 -33.62
CA ILE A 242 6.79 3.19 -33.13
C ILE A 242 7.70 3.58 -34.30
N LYS A 243 7.68 2.86 -35.43
CA LYS A 243 8.48 3.18 -36.62
C LYS A 243 7.98 4.40 -37.38
N LYS A 244 6.66 4.56 -37.59
CA LYS A 244 6.12 5.71 -38.35
C LYS A 244 6.12 7.02 -37.57
N LEU A 245 6.13 6.98 -36.24
CA LEU A 245 6.21 8.18 -35.39
C LEU A 245 7.65 8.58 -35.01
N HIS A 246 8.67 7.87 -35.53
CA HIS A 246 10.10 8.10 -35.23
C HIS A 246 10.41 8.29 -33.72
N LEU A 247 9.73 7.55 -32.84
CA LEU A 247 9.77 7.74 -31.39
C LEU A 247 11.08 7.27 -30.71
N ASN A 248 12.04 6.75 -31.47
CA ASN A 248 13.36 6.38 -30.95
C ASN A 248 14.46 7.41 -31.23
N ASN A 249 14.13 8.64 -31.64
CA ASN A 249 15.11 9.71 -31.74
C ASN A 249 15.16 10.54 -30.45
N PRO A 250 16.24 10.48 -29.64
CA PRO A 250 16.33 11.16 -28.35
C PRO A 250 16.36 12.70 -28.42
N LYS A 251 16.17 13.31 -29.59
CA LYS A 251 16.13 14.78 -29.79
C LYS A 251 14.75 15.36 -30.12
N LEU A 252 13.69 14.56 -30.26
CA LEU A 252 12.34 15.07 -30.53
C LEU A 252 11.57 15.39 -29.23
N LYS A 253 11.55 16.67 -28.85
CA LYS A 253 10.67 17.21 -27.81
C LYS A 253 9.30 17.52 -28.41
N ILE A 254 8.26 16.87 -27.91
CA ILE A 254 6.87 17.17 -28.29
C ILE A 254 6.44 18.44 -27.52
N GLY A 255 6.49 19.58 -28.20
CA GLY A 255 5.74 20.78 -27.85
C GLY A 255 4.38 20.76 -28.55
N TRP A 256 3.33 21.19 -27.86
CA TRP A 256 2.00 21.35 -28.43
C TRP A 256 2.01 22.28 -29.66
N TRP A 257 1.43 21.88 -30.79
CA TRP A 257 0.12 22.36 -31.28
C TRP A 257 -0.19 21.82 -32.69
N SER A 258 -1.46 21.47 -32.86
CA SER A 258 -2.30 21.58 -34.06
C SER A 258 -1.80 21.04 -35.41
N PHE A 259 -2.33 19.89 -35.82
CA PHE A 259 -2.69 19.70 -37.23
C PHE A 259 -4.09 19.06 -37.36
N ASN A 260 -5.02 19.91 -37.80
CA ASN A 260 -6.31 19.69 -38.46
C ASN A 260 -7.14 18.43 -38.14
N MET A 261 -8.01 18.58 -37.14
CA MET A 261 -9.27 17.84 -37.03
C MET A 261 -10.22 18.08 -38.23
N LEU A 262 -9.99 19.13 -39.03
CA LEU A 262 -10.77 19.39 -40.24
C LEU A 262 -10.45 18.39 -41.36
N THR A 263 -9.20 17.94 -41.49
CA THR A 263 -8.82 16.91 -42.48
C THR A 263 -9.38 15.54 -42.09
N MET A 264 -9.43 15.24 -40.79
CA MET A 264 -10.03 14.01 -40.29
C MET A 264 -11.56 14.06 -40.36
N TYR A 265 -12.19 15.22 -40.11
CA TYR A 265 -13.62 15.44 -40.34
C TYR A 265 -13.99 15.27 -41.82
N LEU A 266 -13.17 15.78 -42.74
CA LEU A 266 -13.40 15.65 -44.19
C LEU A 266 -13.11 14.23 -44.73
N MET A 267 -12.19 13.47 -44.10
CA MET A 267 -12.02 12.05 -44.39
C MET A 267 -13.20 11.22 -43.87
N VAL A 268 -13.72 11.54 -42.68
CA VAL A 268 -14.84 10.84 -42.03
C VAL A 268 -16.20 11.22 -42.64
N SER A 269 -16.37 12.43 -43.19
CA SER A 269 -17.60 12.81 -43.90
C SER A 269 -17.71 12.17 -45.29
N LYS A 270 -16.66 11.51 -45.78
CA LYS A 270 -16.65 10.77 -47.05
C LYS A 270 -16.87 9.26 -46.87
N THR A 271 -16.86 8.75 -45.64
CA THR A 271 -17.26 7.37 -45.34
C THR A 271 -18.77 7.32 -45.07
N LYS A 272 -19.49 6.47 -45.80
CA LYS A 272 -20.97 6.38 -45.77
C LYS A 272 -21.56 5.65 -44.54
N ASP A 273 -20.76 5.30 -43.55
CA ASP A 273 -21.22 4.57 -42.37
C ASP A 273 -21.51 5.49 -41.18
N GLU A 274 -22.78 5.85 -40.98
CA GLU A 274 -23.27 6.72 -39.88
C GLU A 274 -22.89 6.21 -38.48
N ILE A 275 -22.72 4.90 -38.32
CA ILE A 275 -22.38 4.26 -37.04
C ILE A 275 -20.93 4.60 -36.61
N ILE A 276 -19.99 4.72 -37.56
CA ILE A 276 -18.59 5.05 -37.26
C ILE A 276 -18.45 6.54 -36.88
N ILE A 277 -19.23 7.41 -37.54
CA ILE A 277 -19.24 8.86 -37.33
C ILE A 277 -19.78 9.22 -35.93
N SER A 278 -20.83 8.54 -35.48
CA SER A 278 -21.39 8.71 -34.13
C SER A 278 -20.39 8.25 -33.07
N LYS A 279 -19.80 7.06 -33.24
CA LYS A 279 -18.94 6.42 -32.24
C LYS A 279 -17.60 7.14 -32.01
N MET A 280 -16.98 7.73 -33.04
CA MET A 280 -15.74 8.52 -32.89
C MET A 280 -15.97 9.90 -32.25
N LYS A 281 -17.12 10.53 -32.45
CA LYS A 281 -17.47 11.79 -31.77
C LYS A 281 -17.52 11.62 -30.24
N TYR A 282 -18.10 10.53 -29.76
CA TYR A 282 -18.19 10.26 -28.31
C TYR A 282 -16.87 9.83 -27.68
N PHE A 283 -15.99 9.12 -28.41
CA PHE A 283 -14.65 8.78 -27.92
C PHE A 283 -13.78 10.04 -27.71
N ILE A 284 -13.91 11.02 -28.60
CA ILE A 284 -13.25 12.32 -28.49
C ILE A 284 -13.83 13.12 -27.31
N ILE A 285 -15.16 13.11 -27.11
CA ILE A 285 -15.82 13.77 -25.97
C ILE A 285 -15.41 13.12 -24.63
N PHE A 286 -15.28 11.79 -24.56
CA PHE A 286 -14.83 11.08 -23.35
C PHE A 286 -13.40 11.44 -22.97
N PHE A 287 -12.47 11.50 -23.93
CA PHE A 287 -11.10 11.97 -23.67
C PHE A 287 -11.06 13.46 -23.29
N TYR A 288 -11.93 14.28 -23.89
CA TYR A 288 -12.09 15.68 -23.50
C TYR A 288 -12.62 15.81 -22.07
N PHE A 289 -13.60 14.99 -21.68
CA PHE A 289 -14.15 14.95 -20.32
C PHE A 289 -13.13 14.42 -19.32
N LEU A 290 -12.34 13.40 -19.66
CA LEU A 290 -11.31 12.84 -18.78
C LEU A 290 -10.16 13.84 -18.55
N THR A 291 -9.72 14.52 -19.61
CA THR A 291 -8.69 15.57 -19.50
C THR A 291 -9.22 16.82 -18.81
N TYR A 292 -10.47 17.20 -19.04
CA TYR A 292 -11.17 18.27 -18.31
C TYR A 292 -11.38 17.90 -16.84
N PHE A 293 -11.77 16.66 -16.52
CA PHE A 293 -11.96 16.17 -15.15
C PHE A 293 -10.63 16.16 -14.37
N VAL A 294 -9.53 15.77 -15.02
CA VAL A 294 -8.16 15.88 -14.45
C VAL A 294 -7.72 17.33 -14.27
N LYS A 295 -8.11 18.24 -15.18
CA LYS A 295 -7.84 19.69 -15.07
C LYS A 295 -8.69 20.39 -14.01
N VAL A 296 -9.97 20.02 -13.86
CA VAL A 296 -10.95 20.69 -13.00
C VAL A 296 -10.89 20.17 -11.57
N ASN A 297 -10.70 18.87 -11.35
CA ASN A 297 -10.63 18.28 -10.01
C ASN A 297 -9.20 18.14 -9.46
N GLY A 298 -8.19 18.51 -10.26
CA GLY A 298 -6.79 18.28 -9.95
C GLY A 298 -6.44 16.78 -9.89
N CYS A 299 -5.15 16.46 -9.91
CA CYS A 299 -4.67 15.12 -9.62
C CYS A 299 -4.89 14.78 -8.13
N ARG A 300 -6.10 14.37 -7.74
CA ARG A 300 -6.33 13.75 -6.43
C ARG A 300 -5.93 12.29 -6.46
N SER A 301 -4.66 12.01 -6.19
CA SER A 301 -4.22 10.64 -6.07
C SER A 301 -5.09 9.91 -5.05
N ASN A 302 -5.70 8.78 -5.44
CA ASN A 302 -6.15 7.78 -4.47
C ASN A 302 -4.97 6.97 -3.88
N LYS A 303 -3.76 7.53 -3.92
CA LYS A 303 -2.81 7.39 -2.82
C LYS A 303 -3.25 8.44 -1.80
N TYR A 304 -3.76 7.99 -0.66
CA TYR A 304 -3.71 8.85 0.51
C TYR A 304 -2.25 9.31 0.63
N ASP A 305 -1.94 10.56 0.32
CA ASP A 305 -0.63 11.11 0.67
C ASP A 305 -0.73 11.51 2.14
N ILE A 306 0.34 11.39 2.91
CA ILE A 306 0.34 11.94 4.27
C ILE A 306 0.12 13.47 4.20
N GLU A 307 0.52 14.11 3.12
CA GLU A 307 0.24 15.52 2.83
C GLU A 307 -1.25 15.79 2.56
N SER A 308 -2.02 14.76 2.20
CA SER A 308 -3.49 14.80 2.09
C SER A 308 -4.20 14.24 3.34
N LEU A 309 -3.47 13.87 4.41
CA LEU A 309 -4.10 13.75 5.72
C LEU A 309 -4.53 15.15 6.11
N ASP A 310 -5.80 15.40 5.82
CA ASP A 310 -6.43 16.70 5.92
C ASP A 310 -6.08 17.33 7.27
N SER A 311 -5.36 18.45 7.24
CA SER A 311 -5.15 19.29 8.42
C SER A 311 -6.47 19.67 9.09
N GLY A 312 -7.61 19.55 8.39
CA GLY A 312 -8.95 19.72 8.94
C GLY A 312 -9.39 18.68 9.98
N ASN A 313 -8.67 17.55 10.14
CA ASN A 313 -8.95 16.58 11.19
C ASN A 313 -8.08 16.75 12.44
N ILE A 314 -7.03 17.57 12.44
CA ILE A 314 -6.23 17.77 13.67
C ILE A 314 -7.06 18.59 14.65
N ASP A 315 -7.26 18.06 15.86
CA ASP A 315 -7.88 18.78 16.97
C ASP A 315 -6.83 18.98 18.08
N PRO A 316 -6.25 20.18 18.19
CA PRO A 316 -5.27 20.50 19.23
C PRO A 316 -5.82 20.33 20.65
N VAL A 317 -7.14 20.43 20.86
CA VAL A 317 -7.76 20.25 22.18
C VAL A 317 -7.66 18.80 22.63
N VAL A 318 -7.87 17.84 21.72
CA VAL A 318 -7.71 16.41 22.02
C VAL A 318 -6.26 16.08 22.38
N ALA A 319 -5.31 16.63 21.62
CA ALA A 319 -3.89 16.50 21.94
C ALA A 319 -3.52 17.14 23.29
N SER A 320 -4.05 18.34 23.58
CA SER A 320 -3.84 19.05 24.85
C SER A 320 -4.34 18.24 26.05
N LYS A 321 -5.55 17.68 25.96
CA LYS A 321 -6.10 16.78 27.00
C LYS A 321 -5.17 15.59 27.22
N GLY A 322 -4.78 14.91 26.14
CA GLY A 322 -3.88 13.77 26.20
C GLY A 322 -2.49 14.09 26.76
N LEU A 323 -1.97 15.30 26.58
CA LEU A 323 -0.71 15.73 27.22
C LEU A 323 -0.90 16.05 28.70
N ASN A 324 -1.97 16.75 29.07
CA ASN A 324 -2.24 17.19 30.44
C ASN A 324 -2.38 16.03 31.43
N GLU A 325 -2.93 14.90 30.98
CA GLU A 325 -3.09 13.68 31.78
C GLU A 325 -1.74 13.01 32.14
N TYR A 326 -0.66 13.33 31.43
CA TYR A 326 0.61 12.59 31.50
C TYR A 326 1.81 13.44 31.90
N VAL A 327 1.95 14.62 31.27
CA VAL A 327 3.17 15.42 31.31
C VAL A 327 3.27 16.20 32.61
N ASP A 328 4.34 15.96 33.36
CA ASP A 328 4.75 16.72 34.53
C ASP A 328 5.80 17.77 34.14
N ILE A 329 5.34 19.00 33.90
CA ILE A 329 6.18 20.12 33.45
C ILE A 329 7.17 20.61 34.52
N ASN A 330 7.07 20.15 35.77
CA ASN A 330 7.97 20.55 36.85
C ASN A 330 9.27 19.72 36.86
N VAL A 331 9.33 18.65 36.07
CA VAL A 331 10.48 17.77 35.97
C VAL A 331 11.37 18.22 34.83
N ASP A 332 12.67 18.33 35.06
CA ASP A 332 13.62 18.65 33.99
C ASP A 332 13.71 17.48 32.99
N PRO A 333 13.34 17.67 31.70
CA PRO A 333 13.41 16.63 30.69
C PRO A 333 14.85 16.14 30.42
N CYS A 334 15.87 16.90 30.81
CA CYS A 334 17.27 16.54 30.65
C CYS A 334 17.82 15.67 31.80
N GLU A 335 17.07 15.56 32.89
CA GLU A 335 17.41 14.74 34.07
C GLU A 335 16.59 13.45 34.14
N ASP A 336 15.26 13.52 33.98
CA ASP A 336 14.42 12.32 33.91
C ASP A 336 13.24 12.52 32.94
N PHE A 337 13.49 12.20 31.67
CA PHE A 337 12.47 12.32 30.64
C PHE A 337 11.27 11.36 30.83
N TYR A 338 11.48 10.23 31.51
CA TYR A 338 10.39 9.30 31.82
C TYR A 338 9.44 9.93 32.83
N GLN A 339 9.98 10.47 33.92
CA GLN A 339 9.17 11.17 34.91
C GLN A 339 8.52 12.44 34.33
N PHE A 340 9.21 13.19 33.47
CA PHE A 340 8.64 14.34 32.77
C PHE A 340 7.42 13.97 31.90
N THR A 341 7.47 12.85 31.18
CA THR A 341 6.39 12.45 30.26
C THR A 341 5.31 11.56 30.88
N CYS A 342 5.57 10.95 32.03
CA CYS A 342 4.65 10.00 32.68
C CYS A 342 4.25 10.39 34.11
N GLY A 343 4.86 11.41 34.71
CA GLY A 343 4.77 11.70 36.14
C GLY A 343 3.35 11.86 36.66
N LYS A 344 2.54 12.70 36.00
CA LYS A 344 1.13 12.91 36.36
C LYS A 344 0.30 11.64 36.20
N TRP A 345 0.55 10.89 35.12
CA TRP A 345 -0.17 9.64 34.89
C TRP A 345 0.14 8.63 36.01
N ILE A 346 1.42 8.46 36.37
CA ILE A 346 1.86 7.56 37.45
C ILE A 346 1.25 7.99 38.80
N GLU A 347 1.25 9.28 39.11
CA GLU A 347 0.63 9.81 40.33
C GLU A 347 -0.87 9.51 40.35
N SER A 348 -1.58 9.77 39.24
CA SER A 348 -3.01 9.49 39.13
C SER A 348 -3.36 8.01 39.31
N ILE A 349 -2.47 7.08 38.92
CA ILE A 349 -2.66 5.65 39.18
C ILE A 349 -2.55 5.35 40.69
N LYS A 350 -1.54 5.92 41.34
CA LYS A 350 -1.26 5.70 42.78
C LYS A 350 -2.33 6.29 43.69
N GLU A 351 -3.03 7.32 43.23
CA GLU A 351 -4.13 7.95 43.97
C GLU A 351 -5.47 7.22 43.84
N ARG A 352 -5.59 6.21 42.96
CA ARG A 352 -6.84 5.47 42.80
C ARG A 352 -7.18 4.67 44.05
N LYS A 353 -8.47 4.58 44.38
CA LYS A 353 -8.96 3.84 45.56
C LYS A 353 -8.68 2.33 45.47
N ASP A 354 -8.61 1.80 44.27
CA ASP A 354 -8.31 0.40 43.93
C ASP A 354 -6.82 0.18 43.63
N TYR A 355 -5.95 1.17 43.87
CA TYR A 355 -4.52 1.01 43.64
C TYR A 355 -3.95 -0.11 44.53
N ASN A 356 -3.26 -1.05 43.88
CA ASN A 356 -2.54 -2.11 44.55
C ASN A 356 -1.08 -2.14 44.08
N SER A 357 -0.14 -1.99 45.02
CA SER A 357 1.29 -1.98 44.71
C SER A 357 1.82 -3.31 44.17
N THR A 358 1.07 -4.41 44.33
CA THR A 358 1.43 -5.72 43.74
C THR A 358 0.89 -5.89 42.32
N GLU A 359 0.02 -5.01 41.85
CA GLU A 359 -0.56 -5.03 40.51
C GLU A 359 0.26 -4.21 39.50
N ASN A 360 0.02 -4.49 38.23
CA ASN A 360 0.67 -3.83 37.10
C ASN A 360 -0.35 -2.95 36.37
N TYR A 361 0.01 -1.70 36.12
CA TYR A 361 -0.75 -0.76 35.31
C TYR A 361 0.11 -0.32 34.14
N SER A 362 -0.38 -0.44 32.91
CA SER A 362 0.40 -0.04 31.73
C SER A 362 -0.53 0.52 30.67
N ILE A 363 -0.13 1.62 30.03
CA ILE A 363 -0.88 2.13 28.87
C ILE A 363 -0.86 1.15 27.68
N ARG A 364 0.11 0.22 27.67
CA ARG A 364 0.22 -0.86 26.68
C ARG A 364 -0.53 -2.13 27.10
N GLU A 365 -1.30 -2.10 28.17
CA GLU A 365 -2.12 -3.24 28.59
C GLU A 365 -3.17 -3.57 27.52
N LEU A 366 -3.26 -4.85 27.16
CA LEU A 366 -4.02 -5.33 26.02
C LEU A 366 -5.51 -5.40 26.35
N LYS A 367 -6.33 -4.65 25.61
CA LYS A 367 -7.80 -4.64 25.76
C LYS A 367 -8.42 -5.98 25.40
N PHE A 368 -7.67 -6.83 24.70
CA PHE A 368 -8.07 -8.21 24.44
C PHE A 368 -8.33 -9.01 25.72
N ASN A 369 -7.52 -8.85 26.76
CA ASN A 369 -7.72 -9.60 28.01
C ASN A 369 -8.98 -9.14 28.75
N ASP A 370 -9.19 -7.82 28.83
CA ASP A 370 -10.43 -7.23 29.37
C ASP A 370 -11.65 -7.75 28.62
N PHE A 371 -11.58 -7.77 27.28
CA PHE A 371 -12.65 -8.28 26.42
C PHE A 371 -12.97 -9.75 26.70
N VAL A 372 -11.95 -10.59 26.87
CA VAL A 372 -12.14 -12.00 27.25
C VAL A 372 -12.85 -12.08 28.59
N LEU A 373 -12.38 -11.35 29.60
CA LEU A 373 -12.96 -11.36 30.95
C LEU A 373 -14.41 -10.85 30.98
N ASP A 374 -14.74 -9.81 30.22
CA ASP A 374 -16.08 -9.23 30.21
C ASP A 374 -17.12 -10.14 29.52
N ILE A 375 -16.72 -10.89 28.50
CA ILE A 375 -17.58 -11.92 27.90
C ILE A 375 -17.73 -13.12 28.85
N MET A 376 -16.62 -13.60 29.43
CA MET A 376 -16.65 -14.75 30.34
C MET A 376 -17.46 -14.48 31.61
N SER A 377 -17.39 -13.25 32.13
CA SER A 377 -18.20 -12.79 33.26
C SER A 377 -19.64 -12.40 32.86
N LYS A 378 -20.04 -12.63 31.60
CA LYS A 378 -21.37 -12.32 31.05
C LYS A 378 -21.78 -10.84 31.15
N LYS A 379 -20.83 -9.93 31.38
CA LYS A 379 -21.07 -8.48 31.33
C LYS A 379 -21.42 -8.03 29.91
N ILE A 380 -20.74 -8.63 28.92
CA ILE A 380 -21.02 -8.43 27.49
C ILE A 380 -21.76 -9.66 26.98
N LYS A 381 -22.96 -9.46 26.43
CA LYS A 381 -23.73 -10.53 25.80
C LYS A 381 -23.16 -10.81 24.41
N THR A 382 -22.96 -12.08 24.08
CA THR A 382 -22.50 -12.52 22.76
C THR A 382 -23.59 -13.31 22.02
N ASN A 383 -23.68 -13.08 20.71
CA ASN A 383 -24.53 -13.85 19.80
C ASN A 383 -23.79 -15.03 19.16
N SER A 384 -22.47 -15.15 19.38
CA SER A 384 -21.66 -16.24 18.84
C SER A 384 -22.04 -17.58 19.44
N ARG A 385 -22.27 -18.60 18.59
CA ARG A 385 -22.56 -19.96 19.07
C ARG A 385 -21.29 -20.60 19.61
N ALA A 386 -20.16 -20.36 18.95
CA ALA A 386 -18.85 -20.79 19.41
C ALA A 386 -18.54 -20.28 20.83
N LEU A 387 -18.72 -18.98 21.11
CA LEU A 387 -18.46 -18.44 22.45
C LEU A 387 -19.43 -18.97 23.51
N LYS A 388 -20.72 -19.13 23.19
CA LYS A 388 -21.68 -19.76 24.12
C LYS A 388 -21.25 -21.17 24.49
N LYS A 389 -20.88 -21.97 23.48
CA LYS A 389 -20.36 -23.32 23.67
C LYS A 389 -19.10 -23.34 24.54
N ILE A 390 -18.17 -22.40 24.35
CA ILE A 390 -16.96 -22.28 25.18
C ILE A 390 -17.32 -21.94 26.64
N ILE A 391 -18.24 -20.99 26.86
CA ILE A 391 -18.67 -20.59 28.21
C ILE A 391 -19.29 -21.80 28.93
N GLU A 392 -20.16 -22.55 28.25
CA GLU A 392 -20.75 -23.78 28.78
C GLU A 392 -19.69 -24.84 29.11
N MET A 393 -18.66 -24.99 28.27
CA MET A 393 -17.54 -25.91 28.55
C MET A 393 -16.76 -25.50 29.80
N GLU A 394 -16.50 -24.20 29.99
CA GLU A 394 -15.79 -23.70 31.17
C GLU A 394 -16.63 -23.89 32.44
N GLU A 395 -17.94 -23.63 32.38
CA GLU A 395 -18.89 -23.93 33.47
C GLU A 395 -18.92 -25.42 33.82
N LYS A 396 -18.85 -26.32 32.83
CA LYS A 396 -18.76 -27.77 33.08
C LYS A 396 -17.44 -28.18 33.72
N CYS A 397 -16.31 -27.57 33.33
CA CYS A 397 -15.03 -27.83 34.00
C CYS A 397 -15.12 -27.51 35.49
N GLU A 398 -15.83 -26.45 35.88
CA GLU A 398 -16.03 -26.06 37.28
C GLU A 398 -16.83 -27.10 38.10
N MET A 399 -17.64 -27.93 37.44
CA MET A 399 -18.42 -29.02 38.06
C MET A 399 -17.58 -30.27 38.38
N LEU A 400 -16.34 -30.37 37.86
CA LEU A 400 -15.44 -31.49 38.17
C LEU A 400 -15.03 -31.44 39.64
N LYS A 401 -15.24 -32.56 40.36
CA LYS A 401 -14.91 -32.66 41.79
C LYS A 401 -13.41 -32.81 42.05
N ASP A 402 -12.70 -33.37 41.09
CA ASP A 402 -11.24 -33.55 41.16
C ASP A 402 -10.56 -32.24 40.77
N GLN A 403 -9.83 -31.65 41.71
CA GLN A 403 -9.22 -30.33 41.55
C GLN A 403 -8.18 -30.30 40.41
N VAL A 404 -7.41 -31.38 40.24
CA VAL A 404 -6.39 -31.47 39.19
C VAL A 404 -7.07 -31.57 37.83
N LYS A 405 -8.10 -32.41 37.70
CA LYS A 405 -8.88 -32.51 36.46
C LYS A 405 -9.61 -31.21 36.14
N LYS A 406 -10.16 -30.55 37.16
CA LYS A 406 -10.80 -29.23 37.03
C LYS A 406 -9.83 -28.19 36.47
N GLU A 407 -8.64 -28.09 37.04
CA GLU A 407 -7.60 -27.16 36.58
C GLU A 407 -7.15 -27.49 35.14
N ASN A 408 -6.90 -28.77 34.85
CA ASN A 408 -6.52 -29.22 33.51
C ASN A 408 -7.61 -28.93 32.48
N CYS A 409 -8.88 -29.22 32.79
CA CYS A 409 -10.03 -28.92 31.95
C CYS A 409 -10.13 -27.41 31.68
N THR A 410 -10.00 -26.60 32.71
CA THR A 410 -10.05 -25.15 32.60
C THR A 410 -8.94 -24.60 31.71
N ASN A 411 -7.71 -25.07 31.90
CA ASN A 411 -6.56 -24.68 31.07
C ASN A 411 -6.74 -25.11 29.61
N LEU A 412 -7.31 -26.29 29.39
CA LEU A 412 -7.62 -26.82 28.08
C LEU A 412 -8.67 -25.98 27.35
N VAL A 413 -9.77 -25.62 28.02
CA VAL A 413 -10.80 -24.73 27.47
C VAL A 413 -10.22 -23.34 27.21
N LYS A 414 -9.36 -22.82 28.10
CA LYS A 414 -8.64 -21.56 27.90
C LYS A 414 -7.72 -21.56 26.68
N ASP A 415 -7.11 -22.69 26.33
CA ASP A 415 -6.36 -22.82 25.08
C ASP A 415 -7.30 -22.83 23.87
N PHE A 416 -8.35 -23.65 23.95
CA PHE A 416 -9.27 -23.86 22.83
C PHE A 416 -10.10 -22.62 22.51
N ARG A 417 -10.36 -21.74 23.49
CA ARG A 417 -11.14 -20.51 23.26
C ARG A 417 -10.38 -19.42 22.49
N LYS A 418 -9.04 -19.47 22.44
CA LYS A 418 -8.21 -18.38 21.91
C LYS A 418 -8.55 -18.00 20.47
N TYR A 419 -8.87 -18.98 19.62
CA TYR A 419 -9.28 -18.72 18.24
C TYR A 419 -10.57 -17.88 18.18
N ALA A 420 -11.66 -18.35 18.79
CA ALA A 420 -12.95 -17.65 18.79
C ALA A 420 -12.85 -16.22 19.34
N PHE A 421 -12.20 -16.05 20.51
CA PHE A 421 -12.06 -14.74 21.12
C PHE A 421 -11.23 -13.79 20.28
N ALA A 422 -10.09 -14.23 19.74
CA ALA A 422 -9.26 -13.40 18.87
C ALA A 422 -10.02 -13.00 17.59
N THR A 423 -10.72 -13.95 16.96
CA THR A 423 -11.54 -13.69 15.77
C THR A 423 -12.57 -12.59 16.01
N ILE A 424 -13.36 -12.74 17.08
CA ILE A 424 -14.47 -11.81 17.37
C ILE A 424 -13.91 -10.44 17.75
N PHE A 425 -12.91 -10.40 18.63
CA PHE A 425 -12.26 -9.15 19.03
C PHE A 425 -11.73 -8.37 17.82
N ILE A 426 -10.94 -9.03 16.97
CA ILE A 426 -10.38 -8.40 15.77
C ILE A 426 -11.51 -7.97 14.83
N ASN A 427 -12.52 -8.81 14.61
CA ASN A 427 -13.64 -8.48 13.73
C ASN A 427 -14.42 -7.24 14.22
N GLU A 428 -14.70 -7.15 15.53
CA GLU A 428 -15.37 -6.00 16.13
C GLU A 428 -14.52 -4.73 16.00
N ARG A 429 -13.23 -4.80 16.32
CA ARG A 429 -12.31 -3.67 16.16
C ARG A 429 -12.18 -3.23 14.71
N LEU A 430 -12.15 -4.18 13.76
CA LEU A 430 -12.10 -3.87 12.33
C LEU A 430 -13.41 -3.31 11.78
N ARG A 431 -14.54 -3.36 12.49
CA ARG A 431 -15.78 -2.67 12.07
C ARG A 431 -15.73 -1.17 12.39
N ASP A 432 -14.94 -0.79 13.40
CA ASP A 432 -14.76 0.60 13.79
C ASP A 432 -14.13 1.41 12.65
N LYS A 433 -14.80 2.51 12.27
CA LYS A 433 -14.34 3.40 11.20
C LYS A 433 -13.03 4.08 11.55
N GLU A 434 -12.80 4.38 12.83
CA GLU A 434 -11.57 5.03 13.31
C GLU A 434 -10.38 4.08 13.25
N VAL A 435 -10.59 2.81 13.60
CA VAL A 435 -9.57 1.77 13.45
C VAL A 435 -9.24 1.55 11.98
N LYS A 436 -10.23 1.46 11.09
CA LYS A 436 -9.98 1.36 9.64
C LYS A 436 -9.18 2.55 9.12
N TYR A 437 -9.52 3.75 9.55
CA TYR A 437 -8.79 4.97 9.19
C TYR A 437 -7.35 4.93 9.71
N GLY A 438 -7.15 4.55 10.99
CA GLY A 438 -5.83 4.38 11.59
C GLY A 438 -4.96 3.35 10.88
N LEU A 439 -5.53 2.23 10.40
CA LEU A 439 -4.80 1.25 9.60
C LEU A 439 -4.33 1.83 8.27
N ASN A 440 -5.18 2.60 7.59
CA ASN A 440 -4.80 3.31 6.36
C ASN A 440 -3.67 4.30 6.63
N VAL A 441 -3.79 5.13 7.67
CA VAL A 441 -2.74 6.07 8.12
C VAL A 441 -1.42 5.33 8.37
N SER A 442 -1.49 4.18 9.04
CA SER A 442 -0.33 3.35 9.36
C SER A 442 0.39 2.85 8.10
N THR A 443 -0.35 2.42 7.07
CA THR A 443 0.23 2.04 5.77
C THR A 443 0.99 3.20 5.12
N LEU A 444 0.51 4.44 5.27
CA LEU A 444 1.20 5.61 4.73
C LEU A 444 2.47 5.93 5.48
N ILE A 445 2.39 5.90 6.81
CA ILE A 445 3.55 6.12 7.68
C ILE A 445 4.62 5.07 7.33
N PHE A 446 4.25 3.79 7.25
CA PHE A 446 5.15 2.72 6.81
C PHE A 446 5.89 3.05 5.51
N ASN A 447 5.20 3.54 4.49
CA ASN A 447 5.84 3.89 3.22
C ASN A 447 6.83 5.03 3.38
N LYS A 448 6.52 6.07 4.16
CA LYS A 448 7.45 7.18 4.42
C LYS A 448 8.66 6.72 5.25
N LEU A 449 8.46 5.87 6.26
CA LEU A 449 9.55 5.29 7.05
C LEU A 449 10.46 4.40 6.19
N LYS A 450 9.89 3.63 5.27
CA LYS A 450 10.64 2.76 4.34
C LYS A 450 11.54 3.58 3.42
N GLU A 451 11.08 4.73 2.91
CA GLU A 451 11.93 5.65 2.13
C GLU A 451 13.05 6.26 2.98
N GLU A 452 12.78 6.64 4.22
CA GLU A 452 13.83 7.14 5.12
C GLU A 452 14.85 6.08 5.48
N PHE A 453 14.40 4.86 5.73
CA PHE A 453 15.30 3.78 6.09
C PHE A 453 16.20 3.37 4.92
N LYS A 454 15.68 3.44 3.70
CA LYS A 454 16.48 3.27 2.48
C LYS A 454 17.71 4.21 2.47
N LEU A 455 17.50 5.49 2.78
CA LEU A 455 18.58 6.48 2.85
C LEU A 455 19.58 6.15 3.95
N LEU A 456 19.10 5.74 5.13
CA LEU A 456 19.98 5.34 6.23
C LEU A 456 20.84 4.11 5.89
N ILE A 457 20.31 3.15 5.13
CA ILE A 457 21.11 2.01 4.63
C ILE A 457 22.19 2.51 3.66
N ASP A 458 21.84 3.39 2.72
CA ASP A 458 22.78 3.96 1.73
C ASP A 458 23.91 4.78 2.36
N GLU A 459 23.60 5.54 3.42
CA GLU A 459 24.54 6.35 4.18
C GLU A 459 25.57 5.50 4.95
N LYS A 460 25.27 4.21 5.22
CA LYS A 460 26.04 3.34 6.12
C LYS A 460 27.25 2.63 5.50
N LYS A 461 28.10 3.42 4.84
CA LYS A 461 29.33 2.94 4.20
C LYS A 461 30.43 2.53 5.18
N ASP A 462 30.38 3.04 6.42
CA ASP A 462 31.32 2.72 7.48
C ASP A 462 31.09 1.32 8.08
N ILE A 463 29.86 0.81 8.02
CA ILE A 463 29.48 -0.51 8.54
C ILE A 463 29.31 -1.53 7.41
N PHE A 464 28.52 -1.19 6.39
CA PHE A 464 28.14 -2.10 5.32
C PHE A 464 28.87 -1.72 4.05
N ASP A 465 29.57 -2.65 3.41
CA ASP A 465 30.11 -2.46 2.06
C ASP A 465 29.02 -2.37 0.98
N GLU A 466 29.41 -2.08 -0.26
CA GLU A 466 28.47 -1.88 -1.37
C GLU A 466 27.56 -3.09 -1.62
N ASN A 467 28.11 -4.31 -1.57
CA ASN A 467 27.34 -5.53 -1.80
C ASN A 467 26.33 -5.75 -0.67
N SER A 468 26.77 -5.56 0.57
CA SER A 468 25.92 -5.63 1.77
C SER A 468 24.78 -4.63 1.69
N ARG A 469 25.07 -3.34 1.40
CA ARG A 469 24.02 -2.32 1.25
C ARG A 469 23.03 -2.67 0.14
N LYS A 470 23.51 -3.13 -1.03
CA LYS A 470 22.65 -3.55 -2.15
C LYS A 470 21.67 -4.66 -1.73
N ASN A 471 22.14 -5.65 -0.98
CA ASN A 471 21.31 -6.76 -0.50
C ASN A 471 20.31 -6.30 0.57
N LEU A 472 20.73 -5.45 1.52
CA LEU A 472 19.83 -4.87 2.52
C LEU A 472 18.74 -4.03 1.86
N LEU A 473 19.07 -3.21 0.86
CA LEU A 473 18.10 -2.44 0.07
C LEU A 473 17.13 -3.35 -0.71
N LYS A 474 17.63 -4.46 -1.27
CA LYS A 474 16.79 -5.47 -1.93
C LYS A 474 15.81 -6.07 -0.93
N LYS A 475 16.26 -6.43 0.28
CA LYS A 475 15.42 -6.91 1.37
C LYS A 475 14.36 -5.88 1.78
N LEU A 476 14.76 -4.64 2.02
CA LEU A 476 13.85 -3.55 2.35
C LEU A 476 12.82 -3.34 1.25
N SER A 477 13.22 -3.38 -0.02
CA SER A 477 12.29 -3.21 -1.15
C SER A 477 11.16 -4.23 -1.15
N LYS A 478 11.45 -5.49 -0.76
CA LYS A 478 10.46 -6.57 -0.66
C LYS A 478 9.71 -6.64 0.67
N LEU A 479 10.16 -5.91 1.70
CA LEU A 479 9.45 -5.83 2.98
C LEU A 479 8.02 -5.32 2.77
N LYS A 480 7.04 -6.08 3.28
CA LYS A 480 5.61 -5.78 3.17
C LYS A 480 5.03 -5.37 4.51
N PHE A 481 4.10 -4.42 4.45
CA PHE A 481 3.20 -4.09 5.56
C PHE A 481 1.83 -4.64 5.22
N ASP A 482 1.46 -5.77 5.81
CA ASP A 482 0.24 -6.48 5.45
C ASP A 482 -0.42 -7.14 6.66
N MET A 483 -1.21 -6.33 7.38
CA MET A 483 -2.04 -6.87 8.44
C MET A 483 -3.01 -7.91 7.90
N LYS A 484 -3.77 -7.57 6.85
CA LYS A 484 -4.88 -8.39 6.35
C LYS A 484 -4.45 -9.76 5.84
N GLY A 485 -3.35 -9.82 5.08
CA GLY A 485 -2.77 -11.08 4.62
C GLY A 485 -2.18 -11.90 5.76
N THR A 486 -1.64 -11.24 6.79
CA THR A 486 -1.13 -11.97 7.96
C THR A 486 -2.25 -12.56 8.82
N ILE A 487 -3.39 -11.87 8.91
CA ILE A 487 -4.55 -12.33 9.68
C ILE A 487 -5.62 -13.02 8.82
N GLU A 488 -5.31 -13.35 7.57
CA GLU A 488 -6.27 -13.96 6.65
C GLU A 488 -6.78 -15.29 7.25
N LYS A 489 -8.12 -15.44 7.28
CA LYS A 489 -8.90 -16.47 8.00
C LYS A 489 -9.10 -16.28 9.51
N ILE A 490 -8.28 -15.47 10.18
CA ILE A 490 -8.39 -15.28 11.65
C ILE A 490 -9.62 -14.44 12.00
N TYR A 491 -9.92 -13.37 11.27
CA TYR A 491 -11.04 -12.48 11.57
C TYR A 491 -12.36 -12.89 10.89
N ASP A 492 -12.38 -14.02 10.18
CA ASP A 492 -13.58 -14.54 9.53
C ASP A 492 -14.46 -15.25 10.58
N THR A 493 -15.50 -14.54 11.01
CA THR A 493 -16.44 -15.06 12.00
C THR A 493 -17.24 -16.25 11.49
N VAL A 494 -17.51 -16.35 10.18
CA VAL A 494 -18.29 -17.45 9.61
C VAL A 494 -17.46 -18.73 9.64
N GLU A 495 -16.20 -18.64 9.21
CA GLU A 495 -15.25 -19.75 9.24
C GLU A 495 -15.02 -20.22 10.68
N MET A 496 -14.80 -19.29 11.61
CA MET A 496 -14.63 -19.61 13.03
C MET A 496 -15.86 -20.34 13.61
N GLU A 497 -17.07 -19.81 13.41
CA GLU A 497 -18.31 -20.46 13.89
C GLU A 497 -18.46 -21.88 13.34
N LYS A 498 -18.11 -22.07 12.06
CA LYS A 498 -18.13 -23.38 11.44
C LYS A 498 -17.07 -24.31 12.04
N CYS A 499 -15.87 -23.83 12.33
CA CYS A 499 -14.84 -24.64 12.97
C CYS A 499 -15.24 -25.15 14.36
N TYR A 500 -15.83 -24.31 15.20
CA TYR A 500 -16.31 -24.74 16.52
C TYR A 500 -17.54 -25.66 16.46
N SER A 501 -18.27 -25.68 15.33
CA SER A 501 -19.37 -26.62 15.13
C SER A 501 -18.90 -28.08 14.97
N TYR A 502 -17.64 -28.32 14.60
CA TYR A 502 -17.06 -29.67 14.52
C TYR A 502 -16.64 -30.25 15.86
N LEU A 503 -16.57 -29.44 16.93
CA LEU A 503 -16.38 -29.98 18.27
C LEU A 503 -17.58 -30.86 18.61
N LYS A 504 -17.33 -32.16 18.84
CA LYS A 504 -18.38 -33.16 19.09
C LYS A 504 -18.91 -33.12 20.52
N THR A 505 -18.44 -32.20 21.36
CA THR A 505 -18.99 -31.97 22.69
C THR A 505 -20.45 -31.53 22.59
N SER A 506 -21.33 -32.25 23.29
CA SER A 506 -22.76 -31.97 23.42
C SER A 506 -23.06 -31.20 24.70
N VAL A 507 -24.17 -30.44 24.67
CA VAL A 507 -24.77 -29.84 25.87
C VAL A 507 -25.15 -30.94 26.89
N ASP A 508 -25.43 -32.15 26.42
CA ASP A 508 -25.83 -33.30 27.25
C ASP A 508 -24.66 -34.15 27.79
N ASP A 509 -23.42 -33.90 27.35
CA ASP A 509 -22.27 -34.67 27.86
C ASP A 509 -22.00 -34.35 29.33
N ASP A 510 -21.76 -35.38 30.14
CA ASP A 510 -21.26 -35.18 31.50
C ASP A 510 -19.85 -34.54 31.48
N ALA A 511 -19.51 -33.81 32.55
CA ALA A 511 -18.28 -33.02 32.60
C ALA A 511 -17.01 -33.87 32.40
N TYR A 512 -17.02 -35.14 32.84
CA TYR A 512 -15.88 -36.03 32.69
C TYR A 512 -15.71 -36.50 31.24
N LYS A 513 -16.79 -36.90 30.57
CA LYS A 513 -16.76 -37.27 29.14
C LYS A 513 -16.34 -36.11 28.25
N MET A 514 -16.85 -34.92 28.54
CA MET A 514 -16.43 -33.72 27.83
C MET A 514 -14.92 -33.50 28.00
N PHE A 515 -14.42 -33.54 29.24
CA PHE A 515 -12.99 -33.36 29.52
C PHE A 515 -12.13 -34.40 28.80
N GLU A 516 -12.49 -35.69 28.88
CA GLU A 516 -11.77 -36.78 28.19
C GLU A 516 -11.75 -36.59 26.67
N TYR A 517 -12.86 -36.17 26.07
CA TYR A 517 -12.91 -35.83 24.64
C TYR A 517 -11.92 -34.72 24.28
N LEU A 518 -11.87 -33.65 25.07
CA LEU A 518 -10.97 -32.52 24.81
C LEU A 518 -9.51 -32.91 24.98
N GLU A 519 -9.18 -33.74 25.98
CA GLU A 519 -7.82 -34.25 26.18
C GLU A 519 -7.38 -35.13 25.01
N ASN A 520 -8.25 -36.03 24.57
CA ASN A 520 -8.03 -36.86 23.39
C ASN A 520 -7.85 -36.01 22.14
N LEU A 521 -8.66 -34.95 21.98
CA LEU A 521 -8.56 -34.04 20.86
C LEU A 521 -7.23 -33.28 20.86
N LYS A 522 -6.78 -32.74 22.01
CA LYS A 522 -5.48 -32.07 22.12
C LYS A 522 -4.31 -33.02 21.85
N SER A 523 -4.44 -34.27 22.26
CA SER A 523 -3.41 -35.31 22.10
C SER A 523 -3.41 -35.96 20.71
N SER A 524 -4.46 -35.76 19.92
CA SER A 524 -4.59 -36.37 18.60
C SER A 524 -3.60 -35.78 17.59
N ASN A 525 -3.06 -36.62 16.68
CA ASN A 525 -2.14 -36.21 15.61
C ASN A 525 -2.84 -35.54 14.41
N ILE A 526 -3.75 -34.60 14.68
CA ILE A 526 -4.39 -33.78 13.64
C ILE A 526 -3.34 -32.92 12.95
N SER A 527 -3.15 -33.13 11.64
CA SER A 527 -2.27 -32.32 10.80
C SER A 527 -3.04 -31.27 10.01
N PHE A 528 -2.37 -30.18 9.67
CA PHE A 528 -2.90 -29.16 8.78
C PHE A 528 -2.67 -29.54 7.31
N THR A 529 -3.73 -29.52 6.51
CA THR A 529 -3.69 -29.81 5.07
C THR A 529 -3.84 -28.51 4.27
N LYS A 530 -2.79 -28.11 3.55
CA LYS A 530 -2.80 -26.91 2.68
C LYS A 530 -3.80 -27.02 1.51
N ASN A 531 -3.95 -28.23 0.95
CA ASN A 531 -4.82 -28.49 -0.19
C ASN A 531 -6.04 -29.29 0.29
N ILE A 532 -7.12 -28.60 0.62
CA ILE A 532 -8.37 -29.21 1.09
C ILE A 532 -9.00 -29.96 -0.07
N LYS A 533 -8.98 -31.29 -0.04
CA LYS A 533 -9.56 -32.13 -1.09
C LYS A 533 -10.97 -32.59 -0.74
N ASP A 534 -11.27 -32.72 0.53
CA ASP A 534 -12.57 -33.17 1.02
C ASP A 534 -13.01 -32.48 2.32
N LYS A 535 -14.16 -32.92 2.84
CA LYS A 535 -14.75 -32.42 4.09
C LYS A 535 -13.92 -32.78 5.33
N ASN A 536 -13.25 -33.93 5.34
CA ASN A 536 -12.45 -34.39 6.47
C ASN A 536 -11.17 -33.56 6.60
N ASP A 537 -10.53 -33.21 5.48
CA ASP A 537 -9.41 -32.26 5.45
C ASP A 537 -9.80 -30.91 6.06
N TYR A 538 -11.00 -30.44 5.74
CA TYR A 538 -11.51 -29.18 6.26
C TYR A 538 -11.82 -29.25 7.77
N GLU A 539 -12.49 -30.32 8.22
CA GLU A 539 -12.73 -30.57 9.65
C GLU A 539 -11.42 -30.64 10.43
N ASN A 540 -10.43 -31.39 9.92
CA ASN A 540 -9.11 -31.48 10.53
C ASN A 540 -8.41 -30.12 10.61
N ASN A 541 -8.46 -29.31 9.55
CA ASN A 541 -7.93 -27.95 9.59
C ASN A 541 -8.63 -27.08 10.65
N CYS A 542 -9.95 -27.18 10.78
CA CYS A 542 -10.70 -26.46 11.80
C CYS A 542 -10.28 -26.87 13.22
N LEU A 543 -10.22 -28.18 13.50
CA LEU A 543 -9.79 -28.71 14.80
C LEU A 543 -8.32 -28.37 15.09
N PHE A 544 -7.47 -28.35 14.06
CA PHE A 544 -6.09 -27.90 14.16
C PHE A 544 -5.98 -26.42 14.57
N TYR A 545 -6.83 -25.54 14.03
CA TYR A 545 -6.87 -24.14 14.44
C TYR A 545 -7.27 -23.98 15.92
N ILE A 546 -8.26 -24.73 16.39
CA ILE A 546 -8.72 -24.69 17.78
C ILE A 546 -7.65 -25.24 18.74
N THR A 547 -7.00 -26.35 18.39
CA THR A 547 -6.13 -27.11 19.32
C THR A 547 -4.65 -26.74 19.27
N ARG A 548 -4.10 -26.43 18.08
CA ARG A 548 -2.65 -26.22 17.87
C ARG A 548 -2.29 -24.77 17.55
N HIS A 549 -3.11 -24.06 16.78
CA HIS A 549 -2.85 -22.66 16.41
C HIS A 549 -3.54 -21.63 17.31
N GLY A 550 -4.40 -22.06 18.25
CA GLY A 550 -5.07 -21.20 19.23
C GLY A 550 -4.16 -20.14 19.84
N ASN A 551 -2.96 -20.56 20.26
CA ASN A 551 -1.95 -19.70 20.89
C ASN A 551 -1.35 -18.65 19.95
N ASN A 552 -1.27 -18.94 18.65
CA ASN A 552 -0.77 -17.96 17.68
C ASN A 552 -1.81 -16.88 17.38
N PHE A 553 -3.10 -17.13 17.62
CA PHE A 553 -4.13 -16.15 17.33
C PHE A 553 -4.16 -14.98 18.30
N THR A 554 -3.83 -15.24 19.57
CA THR A 554 -3.66 -14.17 20.54
C THR A 554 -2.50 -13.25 20.18
N LYS A 555 -1.56 -13.67 19.31
CA LYS A 555 -0.53 -12.77 18.74
C LYS A 555 -1.17 -11.60 17.98
N TYR A 556 -2.26 -11.84 17.28
CA TYR A 556 -2.89 -10.84 16.40
C TYR A 556 -3.93 -9.99 17.12
N ALA A 557 -4.51 -10.49 18.21
CA ALA A 557 -5.48 -9.77 19.02
C ALA A 557 -4.86 -9.09 20.25
N GLY A 558 -3.80 -9.69 20.81
CA GLY A 558 -3.19 -9.33 22.09
C GLY A 558 -1.69 -9.03 22.00
N PHE A 559 -1.17 -8.57 20.85
CA PHE A 559 0.15 -7.92 20.80
C PHE A 559 0.00 -6.60 20.05
N ASN A 560 0.98 -5.70 20.14
CA ASN A 560 0.91 -4.40 19.45
C ASN A 560 1.25 -4.52 17.96
N ALA A 561 2.38 -5.13 17.66
CA ALA A 561 2.87 -5.30 16.30
C ALA A 561 3.81 -6.51 16.26
N PHE A 562 4.17 -6.94 15.07
CA PHE A 562 5.15 -8.00 14.90
C PHE A 562 5.75 -7.98 13.48
N TYR A 563 6.94 -8.56 13.37
CA TYR A 563 7.59 -8.96 12.12
C TYR A 563 7.65 -10.48 11.98
N ASN A 564 7.55 -10.97 10.74
CA ASN A 564 7.71 -12.38 10.38
C ASN A 564 8.90 -12.53 9.42
N HIS A 565 9.97 -13.15 9.91
CA HIS A 565 11.23 -13.35 9.18
C HIS A 565 11.07 -14.23 7.92
N GLU A 566 10.25 -15.29 7.98
CA GLU A 566 10.07 -16.25 6.88
C GLU A 566 9.29 -15.66 5.70
N GLN A 567 8.47 -14.64 5.96
CA GLN A 567 7.64 -14.00 4.95
C GLN A 567 8.18 -12.62 4.54
N ASN A 568 9.10 -12.04 5.32
CA ASN A 568 9.52 -10.65 5.20
C ASN A 568 8.30 -9.69 5.19
N VAL A 569 7.40 -9.93 6.16
CA VAL A 569 6.12 -9.22 6.34
C VAL A 569 6.05 -8.73 7.77
N MET A 570 5.59 -7.50 7.97
CA MET A 570 5.22 -6.96 9.27
C MET A 570 3.77 -6.50 9.29
N ALA A 571 3.20 -6.42 10.49
CA ALA A 571 1.90 -5.83 10.73
C ALA A 571 1.82 -5.18 12.11
N ILE A 572 0.94 -4.19 12.23
CA ILE A 572 0.41 -3.75 13.53
C ILE A 572 -0.96 -4.40 13.75
N THR A 573 -1.36 -4.53 15.00
CA THR A 573 -2.69 -4.99 15.38
C THR A 573 -3.61 -3.79 15.65
N THR A 574 -4.89 -4.06 15.86
CA THR A 574 -5.87 -3.04 16.26
C THR A 574 -5.62 -2.46 17.66
N GLU A 575 -4.72 -3.06 18.45
CA GLU A 575 -4.35 -2.59 19.79
C GLU A 575 -3.44 -1.37 19.77
N VAL A 576 -2.76 -1.10 18.66
CA VAL A 576 -1.95 0.12 18.45
C VAL A 576 -2.82 1.34 18.20
N LEU A 577 -4.04 1.13 17.69
CA LEU A 577 -4.94 2.20 17.24
C LEU A 577 -5.87 2.66 18.37
N ARG A 578 -5.25 3.18 19.45
CA ARG A 578 -5.90 3.77 20.63
C ARG A 578 -4.97 4.74 21.34
N GLU A 579 -5.54 5.59 22.18
CA GLU A 579 -4.77 6.51 23.01
C GLU A 579 -3.90 5.76 24.04
N PRO A 580 -2.71 6.30 24.38
CA PRO A 580 -2.11 7.54 23.88
C PRO A 580 -1.30 7.37 22.58
N ILE A 581 -1.27 6.19 21.97
CA ILE A 581 -0.45 5.88 20.79
C ILE A 581 -1.04 6.49 19.51
N TYR A 582 -2.38 6.45 19.39
CA TYR A 582 -3.12 6.90 18.22
C TYR A 582 -4.44 7.54 18.61
N HIS A 583 -4.75 8.66 17.96
CA HIS A 583 -6.09 9.22 17.86
C HIS A 583 -6.22 9.86 16.47
N LYS A 584 -7.38 9.74 15.82
CA LYS A 584 -7.59 10.30 14.47
C LYS A 584 -7.37 11.81 14.37
N ASN A 585 -7.55 12.52 15.48
CA ASN A 585 -7.40 13.97 15.57
C ASN A 585 -6.05 14.42 16.18
N TYR A 586 -5.11 13.51 16.43
CA TYR A 586 -3.78 13.91 16.90
C TYR A 586 -2.96 14.58 15.80
N PRO A 587 -2.06 15.51 16.17
CA PRO A 587 -1.07 16.05 15.25
C PRO A 587 -0.14 14.93 14.76
N LEU A 588 0.48 15.13 13.60
CA LEU A 588 1.37 14.14 13.01
C LEU A 588 2.63 13.94 13.83
N SER A 589 3.10 14.93 14.59
CA SER A 589 4.13 14.71 15.63
C SER A 589 3.81 13.52 16.53
N PHE A 590 2.55 13.40 16.98
CA PHE A 590 2.13 12.30 17.86
C PHE A 590 2.05 10.99 17.08
N LEU A 591 1.43 11.01 15.89
CA LEU A 591 1.25 9.81 15.07
C LEU A 591 2.58 9.20 14.63
N TYR A 592 3.55 10.01 14.21
CA TYR A 592 4.90 9.53 13.89
C TYR A 592 5.64 9.04 15.14
N SER A 593 5.49 9.70 16.30
CA SER A 593 6.15 9.29 17.54
C SER A 593 5.58 8.00 18.16
N GLY A 594 4.30 7.71 17.93
CA GLY A 594 3.60 6.53 18.46
C GLY A 594 3.54 5.41 17.41
N VAL A 595 2.63 5.55 16.45
CA VAL A 595 2.44 4.57 15.37
C VAL A 595 3.70 4.44 14.50
N GLY A 596 4.31 5.56 14.12
CA GLY A 596 5.53 5.54 13.31
C GLY A 596 6.72 4.91 14.01
N TYR A 597 6.89 5.15 15.31
CA TYR A 597 7.88 4.45 16.11
C TYR A 597 7.66 2.93 16.07
N ILE A 598 6.45 2.45 16.36
CA ILE A 598 6.14 1.01 16.38
C ILE A 598 6.38 0.38 15.00
N ILE A 599 5.98 1.05 13.92
CA ILE A 599 6.24 0.56 12.56
C ILE A 599 7.76 0.54 12.27
N GLY A 600 8.49 1.57 12.66
CA GLY A 600 9.94 1.62 12.51
C GLY A 600 10.64 0.51 13.30
N HIS A 601 10.12 0.16 14.48
CA HIS A 601 10.62 -0.88 15.37
C HIS A 601 10.51 -2.25 14.70
N GLU A 602 9.32 -2.62 14.26
CA GLU A 602 9.09 -3.88 13.55
C GLU A 602 9.83 -3.97 12.22
N MET A 603 9.98 -2.84 11.52
CA MET A 603 10.78 -2.77 10.30
C MET A 603 12.25 -3.12 10.57
N LEU A 604 12.79 -2.76 11.74
CA LEU A 604 14.18 -3.01 12.10
C LEU A 604 14.46 -4.46 12.50
N HIS A 605 13.46 -5.23 12.93
CA HIS A 605 13.61 -6.68 13.12
C HIS A 605 14.06 -7.42 11.85
N ALA A 606 13.82 -6.84 10.67
CA ALA A 606 14.36 -7.38 9.42
C ALA A 606 15.89 -7.16 9.24
N PHE A 607 16.54 -6.32 10.07
CA PHE A 607 17.89 -5.80 9.86
C PHE A 607 18.79 -5.82 11.11
N GLU A 608 18.30 -6.31 12.24
CA GLU A 608 19.09 -6.60 13.44
C GLU A 608 19.79 -7.97 13.35
N SER A 609 20.40 -8.44 14.43
CA SER A 609 21.30 -9.60 14.47
C SER A 609 20.65 -10.88 13.93
N GLU A 610 19.40 -11.16 14.29
CA GLU A 610 18.60 -12.26 13.77
C GLU A 610 18.08 -11.92 12.38
N GLY A 611 17.58 -10.70 12.20
CA GLY A 611 17.06 -10.18 10.92
C GLY A 611 17.99 -10.43 9.75
N ILE A 612 19.29 -10.11 9.88
CA ILE A 612 20.28 -10.24 8.80
C ILE A 612 20.57 -11.68 8.38
N MET A 613 20.07 -12.69 9.09
CA MET A 613 20.22 -14.10 8.71
C MET A 613 19.24 -14.54 7.61
N TYR A 614 18.24 -13.71 7.31
CA TYR A 614 17.17 -13.98 6.35
C TYR A 614 17.30 -13.08 5.12
N ASP A 615 17.16 -13.65 3.92
CA ASP A 615 17.16 -12.88 2.67
C ASP A 615 15.84 -12.12 2.42
N GLU A 616 15.72 -11.50 1.24
CA GLU A 616 14.51 -10.75 0.89
C GLU A 616 13.25 -11.60 0.70
N ASN A 617 13.39 -12.92 0.62
CA ASN A 617 12.33 -13.91 0.47
C ASN A 617 12.12 -14.71 1.77
N GLY A 618 12.80 -14.34 2.86
CA GLY A 618 12.71 -15.03 4.15
C GLY A 618 13.49 -16.35 4.22
N LYS A 619 14.45 -16.57 3.32
CA LYS A 619 15.33 -17.75 3.38
C LYS A 619 16.42 -17.54 4.42
N ASN A 620 16.39 -18.34 5.49
CA ASN A 620 17.43 -18.35 6.52
C ASN A 620 18.77 -18.89 5.99
N GLY A 621 19.88 -18.43 6.57
CA GLY A 621 21.24 -18.86 6.26
C GLY A 621 21.82 -18.28 4.97
N THR A 622 21.12 -17.33 4.35
CA THR A 622 21.61 -16.66 3.13
C THR A 622 22.52 -15.50 3.52
N ILE A 623 23.72 -15.45 2.96
CA ILE A 623 24.70 -14.39 3.26
C ILE A 623 24.29 -13.10 2.56
N ILE A 624 23.59 -12.20 3.26
CA ILE A 624 23.19 -10.88 2.71
C ILE A 624 24.17 -9.76 3.06
N ILE A 625 25.01 -9.93 4.09
CA ILE A 625 26.12 -9.03 4.41
C ILE A 625 27.44 -9.79 4.38
N THR A 626 28.53 -9.13 3.99
CA THR A 626 29.86 -9.78 3.97
C THR A 626 30.40 -10.02 5.38
N SER A 627 31.43 -10.87 5.48
CA SER A 627 32.13 -11.12 6.75
C SER A 627 32.74 -9.85 7.37
N GLU A 628 33.25 -8.94 6.55
CA GLU A 628 33.78 -7.66 7.04
C GLU A 628 32.66 -6.77 7.60
N SER A 629 31.56 -6.64 6.85
CA SER A 629 30.38 -5.89 7.28
C SER A 629 29.77 -6.46 8.55
N LYS A 630 29.71 -7.80 8.67
CA LYS A 630 29.25 -8.50 9.88
C LYS A 630 30.12 -8.20 11.09
N LYS A 631 31.46 -8.17 10.94
CA LYS A 631 32.38 -7.81 12.02
C LYS A 631 32.19 -6.35 12.46
N LYS A 632 32.06 -5.42 11.52
CA LYS A 632 31.80 -4.00 11.80
C LYS A 632 30.45 -3.80 12.49
N PHE A 633 29.42 -4.50 12.03
CA PHE A 633 28.10 -4.51 12.65
C PHE A 633 28.17 -5.00 14.10
N LYS A 634 28.80 -6.16 14.36
CA LYS A 634 28.97 -6.68 15.73
C LYS A 634 29.73 -5.70 16.64
N ASN A 635 30.81 -5.10 16.15
CA ASN A 635 31.54 -4.08 16.91
C ASN A 635 30.65 -2.88 17.32
N LYS A 636 29.68 -2.50 16.48
CA LYS A 636 28.73 -1.42 16.80
C LYS A 636 27.66 -1.89 17.78
N THR A 637 27.14 -3.11 17.61
CA THR A 637 26.11 -3.65 18.51
C THR A 637 26.65 -3.99 19.91
N ASP A 638 27.94 -4.32 20.04
CA ASP A 638 28.63 -4.52 21.33
C ASP A 638 28.57 -3.27 22.24
N CYS A 639 28.46 -2.07 21.66
CA CYS A 639 28.24 -0.85 22.43
C CYS A 639 26.91 -0.91 23.17
N PHE A 640 25.84 -1.26 22.44
CA PHE A 640 24.48 -1.34 23.00
C PHE A 640 24.39 -2.44 24.05
N GLU A 641 24.95 -3.63 23.76
CA GLU A 641 25.00 -4.74 24.72
C GLU A 641 25.61 -4.30 26.05
N LYS A 642 26.76 -3.62 26.01
CA LYS A 642 27.45 -3.10 27.20
C LYS A 642 26.68 -1.98 27.88
N GLN A 643 26.15 -1.03 27.11
CA GLN A 643 25.41 0.11 27.64
C GLN A 643 24.18 -0.34 28.42
N TYR A 644 23.37 -1.22 27.82
CA TYR A 644 22.18 -1.75 28.48
C TYR A 644 22.53 -2.68 29.64
N SER A 645 23.60 -3.49 29.54
CA SER A 645 24.07 -4.30 30.68
C SER A 645 24.50 -3.49 31.90
N ASN A 646 24.85 -2.22 31.72
CA ASN A 646 25.18 -1.29 32.80
C ASN A 646 23.98 -0.49 33.31
N ALA A 647 22.84 -0.51 32.60
CA ALA A 647 21.62 0.12 33.05
C ALA A 647 21.02 -0.64 34.24
N LYS A 648 20.60 0.10 35.27
CA LYS A 648 19.93 -0.43 36.45
C LYS A 648 18.48 0.00 36.47
N GLU A 649 17.60 -0.91 36.83
CA GLU A 649 16.21 -0.59 37.08
C GLU A 649 16.08 0.13 38.45
N PRO A 650 15.46 1.33 38.51
CA PRO A 650 15.44 2.15 39.72
C PRO A 650 14.85 1.51 40.98
N ASN A 651 13.81 0.68 40.86
CA ASN A 651 13.08 0.15 42.01
C ASN A 651 13.75 -1.09 42.61
N THR A 652 14.28 -1.96 41.76
CA THR A 652 14.87 -3.26 42.12
C THR A 652 16.40 -3.22 42.15
N ASN A 653 17.03 -2.19 41.57
CA ASN A 653 18.48 -2.07 41.36
C ASN A 653 19.11 -3.20 40.53
N LEU A 654 18.30 -4.06 39.91
CA LEU A 654 18.77 -5.13 39.05
C LEU A 654 19.32 -4.56 37.74
N LYS A 655 20.35 -5.21 37.21
CA LYS A 655 20.93 -4.88 35.91
C LYS A 655 20.16 -5.57 34.80
N VAL A 656 19.96 -4.86 33.69
CA VAL A 656 19.38 -5.44 32.48
C VAL A 656 20.35 -6.45 31.88
N LYS A 657 19.82 -7.54 31.33
CA LYS A 657 20.60 -8.50 30.53
C LYS A 657 20.77 -7.95 29.11
N GLY A 658 21.80 -7.14 28.87
CA GLY A 658 21.99 -6.44 27.59
C GLY A 658 22.14 -7.37 26.37
N ASN A 659 22.67 -8.58 26.57
CA ASN A 659 22.73 -9.61 25.50
C ASN A 659 21.35 -10.20 25.18
N LEU A 660 20.54 -10.50 26.20
CA LEU A 660 19.17 -11.01 26.01
C LEU A 660 18.28 -9.99 25.31
N THR A 661 18.50 -8.71 25.58
CA THR A 661 17.65 -7.61 25.11
C THR A 661 18.18 -6.89 23.87
N LEU A 662 19.29 -7.37 23.30
CA LEU A 662 20.07 -6.63 22.32
C LEU A 662 19.24 -6.19 21.11
N ASP A 663 18.55 -7.13 20.46
CA ASP A 663 17.86 -6.85 19.19
C ASP A 663 16.67 -5.88 19.38
N GLU A 664 15.94 -5.99 20.50
CA GLU A 664 14.90 -5.04 20.90
C GLU A 664 15.47 -3.64 21.17
N ASN A 665 16.62 -3.56 21.84
CA ASN A 665 17.29 -2.29 22.10
C ASN A 665 17.80 -1.64 20.80
N LEU A 666 18.30 -2.43 19.85
CA LEU A 666 18.72 -1.95 18.53
C LEU A 666 17.53 -1.42 17.72
N ALA A 667 16.41 -2.14 17.75
CA ALA A 667 15.17 -1.74 17.10
C ALA A 667 14.62 -0.42 17.69
N ASP A 668 14.64 -0.23 19.01
CA ASP A 668 14.23 1.04 19.64
C ASP A 668 15.08 2.23 19.17
N ASN A 669 16.41 2.07 19.20
CA ASN A 669 17.35 3.15 18.89
C ASN A 669 17.31 3.54 17.40
N GLY A 670 17.09 2.57 16.52
CA GLY A 670 16.91 2.83 15.11
C GLY A 670 15.54 3.40 14.77
N SER A 671 14.47 2.91 15.41
CA SER A 671 13.09 3.24 15.03
C SER A 671 12.75 4.69 15.36
N ILE A 672 13.15 5.19 16.53
CA ILE A 672 12.96 6.60 16.89
C ILE A 672 13.62 7.52 15.87
N LYS A 673 14.78 7.12 15.33
CA LYS A 673 15.51 7.88 14.33
C LYS A 673 14.79 7.88 12.98
N ILE A 674 14.32 6.71 12.51
CA ILE A 674 13.59 6.60 11.25
C ILE A 674 12.29 7.42 11.33
N ALA A 675 11.54 7.26 12.42
CA ALA A 675 10.29 7.98 12.68
C ALA A 675 10.50 9.50 12.77
N HIS A 676 11.51 9.94 13.52
CA HIS A 676 11.82 11.35 13.66
C HIS A 676 12.29 11.99 12.35
N ARG A 677 13.18 11.33 11.57
CA ARG A 677 13.61 11.84 10.25
C ARG A 677 12.43 11.97 9.29
N ALA A 678 11.55 10.98 9.26
CA ALA A 678 10.36 11.03 8.41
C ALA A 678 9.41 12.16 8.83
N TYR A 679 9.22 12.35 10.14
CA TYR A 679 8.43 13.43 10.68
C TYR A 679 9.03 14.81 10.36
N MET A 680 10.34 15.00 10.55
CA MET A 680 10.98 16.28 10.26
C MET A 680 10.91 16.63 8.76
N LYS A 681 11.03 15.65 7.86
CA LYS A 681 10.81 15.87 6.42
C LYS A 681 9.38 16.25 6.08
N TYR A 682 8.40 15.62 6.73
CA TYR A 682 7.01 16.02 6.62
C TYR A 682 6.81 17.46 7.12
N LEU A 683 7.34 17.76 8.31
CA LEU A 683 7.25 19.09 8.91
C LEU A 683 7.86 20.15 7.98
N GLU A 684 8.98 19.85 7.33
CA GLU A 684 9.56 20.71 6.29
C GLU A 684 8.67 20.90 5.07
N SER A 685 8.00 19.86 4.57
CA SER A 685 7.17 19.97 3.36
C SER A 685 5.93 20.86 3.56
N ILE A 686 5.47 21.02 4.80
CA ILE A 686 4.34 21.90 5.16
C ILE A 686 4.75 23.29 5.66
N GLY A 687 6.02 23.69 5.53
CA GLY A 687 6.49 25.01 5.97
C GLY A 687 6.88 25.09 7.45
N ARG A 688 7.25 23.95 8.05
CA ARG A 688 7.85 23.81 9.39
C ARG A 688 6.95 24.03 10.61
N SER A 689 5.63 24.08 10.45
CA SER A 689 4.73 24.20 11.60
C SER A 689 3.42 23.45 11.45
N GLU A 690 3.10 22.65 12.46
CA GLU A 690 1.75 22.17 12.77
C GLU A 690 1.03 23.17 13.71
N PRO A 691 -0.30 23.05 13.92
CA PRO A 691 -1.03 23.85 14.90
C PRO A 691 -0.45 23.72 16.32
N LYS A 692 -0.42 24.86 17.03
CA LYS A 692 -0.02 24.90 18.44
C LYS A 692 -1.02 24.13 19.31
N ILE A 693 -0.50 23.45 20.34
CA ILE A 693 -1.31 22.67 21.28
C ILE A 693 -1.64 23.56 22.49
N PRO A 694 -2.93 23.80 22.80
CA PRO A 694 -3.33 24.61 23.94
C PRO A 694 -2.72 24.12 25.26
N GLY A 695 -2.17 25.02 26.08
CA GLY A 695 -1.48 24.70 27.33
C GLY A 695 -0.06 24.12 27.18
N PHE A 696 0.40 23.89 25.95
CA PHE A 696 1.72 23.38 25.61
C PHE A 696 2.38 24.21 24.48
N GLU A 697 1.98 25.47 24.32
CA GLU A 697 2.39 26.36 23.22
C GLU A 697 3.89 26.66 23.22
N SER A 698 4.50 26.57 24.41
CA SER A 698 5.95 26.74 24.64
C SER A 698 6.78 25.63 24.01
N PHE A 699 6.19 24.47 23.72
CA PHE A 699 6.90 23.38 23.07
C PHE A 699 6.86 23.52 21.54
N THR A 700 7.98 23.15 20.91
CA THR A 700 8.05 23.01 19.45
C THR A 700 7.40 21.70 19.01
N ASN A 701 7.03 21.60 17.72
CA ASN A 701 6.46 20.35 17.21
C ASN A 701 7.47 19.16 17.28
N GLU A 702 8.78 19.45 17.19
CA GLU A 702 9.86 18.49 17.44
C GLU A 702 9.91 18.03 18.91
N GLN A 703 9.78 18.94 19.88
CA GLN A 703 9.68 18.57 21.29
C GLN A 703 8.41 17.76 21.58
N LEU A 704 7.28 18.14 20.96
CA LEU A 704 6.01 17.42 21.06
C LEU A 704 6.08 15.99 20.51
N PHE A 705 6.87 15.76 19.45
CA PHE A 705 7.18 14.41 18.97
C PHE A 705 7.83 13.56 20.08
N PHE A 706 8.87 14.07 20.74
CA PHE A 706 9.55 13.32 21.81
C PHE A 706 8.67 13.16 23.07
N ILE A 707 7.90 14.19 23.42
CA ILE A 707 6.95 14.12 24.56
C ILE A 707 5.92 13.01 24.32
N SER A 708 5.33 12.99 23.12
CA SER A 708 4.38 11.96 22.73
C SER A 708 5.01 10.57 22.70
N PHE A 709 6.25 10.44 22.21
CA PHE A 709 7.00 9.19 22.30
C PHE A 709 7.12 8.70 23.76
N GLY A 710 7.52 9.57 24.69
CA GLY A 710 7.66 9.26 26.11
C GLY A 710 6.37 8.76 26.76
N ARG A 711 5.23 9.41 26.45
CA ARG A 711 3.89 9.00 26.91
C ARG A 711 3.54 7.55 26.57
N THR A 712 4.09 7.01 25.47
CA THR A 712 3.84 5.61 25.09
C THR A 712 4.57 4.58 25.95
N TRP A 713 5.38 4.98 26.94
CA TRP A 713 6.13 4.07 27.82
C TRP A 713 5.63 4.04 29.26
N CYS A 714 4.62 4.83 29.59
CA CYS A 714 4.12 4.97 30.95
C CYS A 714 3.57 3.64 31.48
N SER A 715 4.11 3.22 32.63
CA SER A 715 3.71 2.01 33.34
C SER A 715 4.06 2.11 34.82
N VAL A 716 3.29 1.42 35.65
CA VAL A 716 3.54 1.17 37.08
C VAL A 716 3.56 -0.34 37.22
N LEU A 717 4.72 -0.92 37.50
CA LEU A 717 4.89 -2.37 37.63
C LEU A 717 5.27 -2.71 39.07
N SER A 718 4.79 -3.83 39.57
CA SER A 718 5.23 -4.37 40.85
C SER A 718 6.67 -4.86 40.78
N ASN A 719 7.40 -4.84 41.90
CA ASN A 719 8.79 -5.29 41.94
C ASN A 719 8.95 -6.72 41.42
N ASN A 720 8.07 -7.65 41.84
CA ASN A 720 8.06 -9.03 41.34
C ASN A 720 7.91 -9.08 39.81
N SER A 721 7.04 -8.25 39.23
CA SER A 721 6.88 -8.19 37.77
C SER A 721 8.11 -7.61 37.08
N ILE A 722 8.79 -6.65 37.69
CA ILE A 722 10.02 -6.07 37.17
C ILE A 722 11.13 -7.13 37.18
N GLU A 723 11.32 -7.81 38.30
CA GLU A 723 12.32 -8.88 38.47
C GLU A 723 12.09 -10.00 37.45
N HIS A 724 10.83 -10.46 37.32
CA HIS A 724 10.48 -11.49 36.34
C HIS A 724 10.79 -11.07 34.90
N ARG A 725 10.51 -9.80 34.53
CA ARG A 725 10.82 -9.27 33.21
C ARG A 725 12.32 -9.14 32.96
N ILE A 726 13.08 -8.63 33.92
CA ILE A 726 14.55 -8.53 33.79
C ILE A 726 15.18 -9.91 33.59
N GLU A 727 14.62 -10.94 34.23
CA GLU A 727 15.15 -12.29 34.16
C GLU A 727 14.80 -13.01 32.83
N ASN A 728 13.57 -12.82 32.33
CA ASN A 728 12.99 -13.68 31.27
C ASN A 728 12.53 -12.94 30.00
N ASP A 729 12.28 -11.63 30.06
CA ASP A 729 11.76 -10.86 28.92
C ASP A 729 12.91 -10.45 27.99
N VAL A 730 12.70 -10.59 26.68
CA VAL A 730 13.62 -10.11 25.64
C VAL A 730 13.61 -8.58 25.53
N HIS A 731 12.68 -7.91 26.21
CA HIS A 731 12.61 -6.46 26.26
C HIS A 731 13.21 -5.90 27.55
N SER A 732 14.02 -4.86 27.42
CA SER A 732 14.41 -4.04 28.57
C SER A 732 13.17 -3.39 29.23
N PRO A 733 13.20 -3.08 30.54
CA PRO A 733 12.13 -2.31 31.19
C PRO A 733 11.82 -0.99 30.47
N GLY A 734 10.54 -0.62 30.38
CA GLY A 734 10.08 0.49 29.53
C GLY A 734 10.69 1.86 29.85
N ASN A 735 10.93 2.14 31.14
CA ASN A 735 11.64 3.35 31.58
C ASN A 735 13.11 3.39 31.12
N ILE A 736 13.78 2.23 31.07
CA ILE A 736 15.14 2.10 30.55
C ILE A 736 15.14 2.23 29.02
N ARG A 737 14.22 1.55 28.33
CA ARG A 737 14.05 1.66 26.87
C ARG A 737 13.89 3.11 26.44
N LEU A 738 12.99 3.87 27.07
CA LEU A 738 12.80 5.29 26.78
C LEU A 738 14.08 6.10 27.03
N LYS A 739 14.65 6.00 28.23
CA LYS A 739 15.75 6.87 28.64
C LYS A 739 17.02 6.61 27.86
N VAL A 740 17.43 5.36 27.69
CA VAL A 740 18.67 5.01 27.00
C VAL A 740 18.57 5.33 25.51
N THR A 741 17.42 5.03 24.88
CA THR A 741 17.16 5.36 23.47
C THR A 741 17.28 6.86 23.20
N LEU A 742 16.64 7.71 24.03
CA LEU A 742 16.72 9.16 23.85
C LEU A 742 18.08 9.74 24.26
N ALA A 743 18.75 9.18 25.27
CA ALA A 743 20.10 9.58 25.66
C ALA A 743 21.13 9.34 24.54
N ASN A 744 20.94 8.29 23.74
CA ASN A 744 21.74 8.04 22.54
C ASN A 744 21.40 8.98 21.37
N TYR A 745 20.24 9.62 21.38
CA TYR A 745 19.72 10.36 20.23
C TYR A 745 20.03 11.86 20.30
N LYS A 746 21.09 12.29 19.61
CA LYS A 746 21.55 13.71 19.59
C LYS A 746 20.45 14.74 19.27
N PRO A 747 19.53 14.52 18.31
CA PRO A 747 18.45 15.47 18.03
C PRO A 747 17.54 15.71 19.23
N PHE A 748 17.27 14.69 20.05
CA PHE A 748 16.54 14.85 21.30
C PHE A 748 17.27 15.81 22.26
N SER A 749 18.55 15.55 22.55
CA SER A 749 19.32 16.41 23.47
C SER A 749 19.41 17.85 22.96
N LYS A 750 19.44 18.06 21.63
CA LYS A 750 19.38 19.38 21.01
C LYS A 750 18.01 20.04 21.15
N ALA A 751 16.93 19.30 20.91
CA ALA A 751 15.56 19.83 20.99
C ALA A 751 15.21 20.34 22.40
N PHE A 752 15.75 19.72 23.45
CA PHE A 752 15.55 20.14 24.85
C PHE A 752 16.72 20.95 25.43
N ASN A 753 17.74 21.29 24.63
CA ASN A 753 18.94 22.00 25.07
C ASN A 753 19.65 21.34 26.27
N CYS A 754 19.70 20.01 26.31
CA CYS A 754 20.36 19.28 27.38
C CYS A 754 21.87 19.47 27.35
N LYS A 755 22.45 19.89 28.48
CA LYS A 755 23.90 20.06 28.63
C LYS A 755 24.62 18.72 28.53
N LEU A 756 25.80 18.70 27.90
CA LEU A 756 26.65 17.51 27.87
C LEU A 756 26.97 17.05 29.30
N GLY A 757 26.78 15.76 29.58
CA GLY A 757 26.95 15.16 30.90
C GLY A 757 25.68 15.08 31.74
N SER A 758 24.56 15.68 31.31
CA SER A 758 23.26 15.40 31.94
C SER A 758 22.86 13.93 31.72
N LYS A 759 21.95 13.41 32.54
CA LYS A 759 21.50 12.00 32.44
C LYS A 759 20.94 11.65 31.07
N MET A 760 20.27 12.61 30.42
CA MET A 760 19.70 12.45 29.08
C MET A 760 20.61 12.99 27.96
N ASN A 761 21.84 13.42 28.26
CA ASN A 761 22.85 13.74 27.27
C ASN A 761 24.26 13.30 27.72
N PRO A 762 24.49 11.97 27.89
CA PRO A 762 25.82 11.46 28.24
C PRO A 762 26.82 11.69 27.10
N SER A 763 28.11 11.77 27.45
CA SER A 763 29.21 11.90 26.49
C SER A 763 29.33 10.69 25.58
N ASP A 764 29.25 9.50 26.17
CA ASP A 764 29.32 8.23 25.46
C ASP A 764 27.92 7.85 24.97
N LYS A 765 27.78 7.71 23.65
CA LYS A 765 26.53 7.33 22.99
C LYS A 765 26.77 6.16 22.04
N CYS A 766 25.88 5.19 22.06
CA CYS A 766 25.88 4.11 21.09
C CYS A 766 25.07 4.51 19.86
N GLU A 767 25.63 4.29 18.66
CA GLU A 767 24.99 4.67 17.39
C GLU A 767 25.21 3.58 16.33
N LEU A 768 24.12 2.98 15.87
CA LEU A 768 24.12 2.00 14.77
C LEU A 768 23.75 2.66 13.44
N TRP A 769 22.58 3.30 13.35
CA TRP A 769 22.10 4.06 12.20
C TRP A 769 22.55 5.54 12.37
N LEU A 770 23.29 6.15 11.42
CA LEU A 770 24.00 7.45 11.60
C LEU A 770 23.08 8.61 11.29
N ASN A 771 23.23 9.74 11.98
CA ASN A 771 22.52 10.97 11.66
C ASN A 771 23.03 11.61 10.38
#